data_AF-A0A178TAH0-F1
#
_entry.id   AF-A0A178TAH0-F1
#
_cell.length_a   1.000
_cell.length_b   1.000
_cell.length_c   1.000
_cell.angle_alpha   90.00
_cell.angle_beta   90.00
_cell.angle_gamma   90.00
#
_symmetry.space_group_name_H-M   'P 1'
#
loop_
_entity.id
_entity.type
_entity.pdbx_description
1 polymer ?
#
loop_
_entity_poly.entity_id
_entity_poly.type
_entity_poly.pdbx_seq_one_letter_code
_entity_poly.pdbx_strand_id
1 'polypeptide(L)'
;MSDKKQDIYAIYIRVSTERQAEHGDSIEMQEALGMQIIKENNGIHYRTYIEPAVSASKTELKNREVLMECLNDAKNGLFNKLIVYKRDRLARKLEDAMAIWDILKKANCELIFSATGEMQAMMNDPYGKMLEAIKASIAEIESATISVRVSDTLKNKAKKGEFTGGNLPYGYVLKDKKIVLVPEEAKIIKEIEDLYLAGYGLYSIAKWLNGEKVNNLGYRPEGRAHRRKQHKNSSEFWTKEVINTILFNPFYTGIIEYSTSGDRRFVDDDSLIIRAKGNHESCRTPKRHEQILREKRRRESEISEPRRYTTSFLLTGLLYCSECGNKFYGRNSTQNRKRYSYYVCGGKSGITHIGKEPCPSKQFKKELLEEFILQKIIEYISNVNLDSEIQKIQESLNESDQKLKTALEETNKKIERLNKDYAAIRRLLLDLDENDENYELLKESYQSDQAEILKKLNEAKKTKQELENQLNMQSDQENVIQTIIEEIRDFSKNIHYVPYHMKKVMIDKIIEKIEIDKNGDVKLYFSIPLSPNEEQKDMGGKISFISFGGVGDTTTLVLGPLVASVGVPVAKMSGRGLGHTGGTIDKLESVPGFHVEITNDEFIDLVNKNKIAVVGQSGNLTPADKKLYALRDVTATVNSIPLIASSIMSKKIAAGADAIVLDVKTGAGAFMKDLNDAKALAKAMVDIGNRVGRKTMAIISDMSQPLGYAIGNALEVKEAIDTLKGEGPEDLQELCLVLGSHMVYLAEKASSLEEARHMLEKAMKDGSALQTFKTFLAAQGGDASVVDDPSKLPQAKYVIELEAKEDGYVSEIVADAVGTAAMWLGAGRATKESTIDLAVGLVLRKKVGDAVKKGESLVAIYSNREQIDDVKQKLYENIRISATPVQAPTLIYDKIS
;
A
#
# COMPACT_ATOMS: atom_id res chain seq x y z
N MET A 1 35.93 48.39 41.87
CA MET A 1 34.54 47.99 42.17
C MET A 1 33.86 47.77 40.83
N SER A 2 33.62 46.52 40.43
CA SER A 2 32.91 46.22 39.18
C SER A 2 31.41 46.44 39.41
N ASP A 3 30.77 47.23 38.55
CA ASP A 3 29.31 47.37 38.49
C ASP A 3 28.66 45.98 38.37
N LYS A 4 28.11 45.46 39.49
CA LYS A 4 27.25 44.27 39.43
C LYS A 4 25.92 44.71 38.83
N LYS A 5 25.72 44.37 37.56
CA LYS A 5 24.44 44.52 36.85
C LYS A 5 23.36 43.82 37.68
N GLN A 6 22.32 44.56 38.07
CA GLN A 6 21.25 44.05 38.93
C GLN A 6 20.43 43.02 38.16
N ASP A 7 20.11 41.88 38.80
CA ASP A 7 19.32 40.82 38.16
C ASP A 7 17.86 41.26 37.96
N ILE A 8 17.30 40.95 36.80
CA ILE A 8 15.95 41.28 36.37
C ILE A 8 15.13 39.99 36.28
N TYR A 9 14.01 39.95 36.98
CA TYR A 9 13.21 38.76 37.21
C TYR A 9 11.83 38.85 36.54
N ALA A 10 11.40 37.75 35.92
CA ALA A 10 10.02 37.52 35.52
C ALA A 10 9.38 36.43 36.38
N ILE A 11 8.07 36.50 36.58
CA ILE A 11 7.29 35.46 37.27
C ILE A 11 6.32 34.84 36.27
N TYR A 12 6.29 33.52 36.16
CA TYR A 12 5.35 32.80 35.32
C TYR A 12 4.40 31.94 36.17
N ILE A 13 3.10 32.21 36.06
CA ILE A 13 2.02 31.62 36.83
C ILE A 13 1.07 30.90 35.89
N ARG A 14 0.66 29.69 36.28
CA ARG A 14 -0.31 28.88 35.53
C ARG A 14 -1.42 28.38 36.44
N VAL A 15 -2.66 28.52 35.99
CA VAL A 15 -3.86 28.06 36.70
C VAL A 15 -4.44 26.80 36.06
N SER A 16 -4.72 25.76 36.85
CA SER A 16 -5.42 24.55 36.40
C SER A 16 -6.83 24.49 36.99
N THR A 17 -7.80 25.07 36.27
CA THR A 17 -9.25 25.14 36.55
C THR A 17 -9.70 26.01 37.74
N GLU A 18 -10.90 26.60 37.63
CA GLU A 18 -11.54 27.46 38.66
C GLU A 18 -11.70 26.77 40.03
N ARG A 19 -11.78 25.43 40.09
CA ARG A 19 -11.95 24.67 41.33
C ARG A 19 -10.71 24.56 42.22
N GLN A 20 -9.52 24.89 41.74
CA GLN A 20 -8.28 24.84 42.56
C GLN A 20 -7.99 26.14 43.32
N ALA A 21 -8.78 27.20 43.10
CA ALA A 21 -8.63 28.48 43.78
C ALA A 21 -8.92 28.41 45.29
N GLU A 22 -9.66 27.39 45.77
CA GLU A 22 -10.11 27.36 47.16
C GLU A 22 -9.13 26.67 48.12
N HIS A 23 -8.24 25.74 47.69
CA HIS A 23 -7.50 24.87 48.62
C HIS A 23 -5.97 24.71 48.38
N GLY A 24 -5.26 25.66 47.74
CA GLY A 24 -3.81 25.77 47.98
C GLY A 24 -2.85 26.23 46.87
N ASP A 25 -3.31 26.59 45.68
CA ASP A 25 -2.45 27.11 44.58
C ASP A 25 -3.03 28.41 43.97
N SER A 26 -3.45 29.37 44.81
CA SER A 26 -4.00 30.64 44.30
C SER A 26 -2.95 31.44 43.51
N ILE A 27 -3.39 32.22 42.52
CA ILE A 27 -2.52 33.13 41.74
C ILE A 27 -1.74 34.04 42.70
N GLU A 28 -2.44 34.55 43.71
CA GLU A 28 -1.91 35.43 44.77
C GLU A 28 -0.76 34.79 45.54
N MET A 29 -0.85 33.48 45.86
CA MET A 29 0.22 32.77 46.56
C MET A 29 1.47 32.63 45.69
N GLN A 30 1.31 32.24 44.42
CA GLN A 30 2.43 32.03 43.50
C GLN A 30 3.16 33.35 43.20
N GLU A 31 2.40 34.43 43.05
CA GLU A 31 2.94 35.77 42.87
C GLU A 31 3.67 36.27 44.13
N ALA A 32 3.08 36.09 45.31
CA ALA A 32 3.68 36.50 46.58
C ALA A 32 5.03 35.81 46.84
N LEU A 33 5.11 34.49 46.59
CA LEU A 33 6.36 33.74 46.72
C LEU A 33 7.42 34.20 45.71
N GLY A 34 7.03 34.47 44.46
CA GLY A 34 7.95 35.00 43.45
C GLY A 34 8.48 36.39 43.83
N MET A 35 7.60 37.28 44.28
CA MET A 35 7.97 38.63 44.73
C MET A 35 8.87 38.61 45.97
N GLN A 36 8.66 37.66 46.88
CA GLN A 36 9.53 37.47 48.03
C GLN A 36 10.96 37.12 47.61
N ILE A 37 11.14 36.18 46.66
CA ILE A 37 12.45 35.81 46.12
C ILE A 37 13.14 37.01 45.48
N ILE A 38 12.42 37.82 44.70
CA ILE A 38 12.97 39.02 44.05
C ILE A 38 13.47 40.01 45.12
N LYS A 39 12.68 40.23 46.17
CA LYS A 39 13.01 41.15 47.27
C LYS A 39 14.22 40.67 48.07
N GLU A 40 14.30 39.38 48.39
CA GLU A 40 15.42 38.78 49.13
C GLU A 40 16.74 38.86 48.35
N ASN A 41 16.68 38.77 47.02
CA ASN A 41 17.85 38.84 46.15
C ASN A 41 18.16 40.26 45.61
N ASN A 42 17.47 41.29 46.12
CA ASN A 42 17.61 42.68 45.69
C ASN A 42 17.47 42.87 44.16
N GLY A 43 16.58 42.10 43.53
CA GLY A 43 16.33 42.07 42.09
C GLY A 43 15.28 43.08 41.62
N ILE A 44 15.22 43.31 40.30
CA ILE A 44 14.20 44.14 39.65
C ILE A 44 13.11 43.24 39.07
N HIS A 45 11.84 43.45 39.42
CA HIS A 45 10.72 42.74 38.80
C HIS A 45 10.39 43.37 37.43
N TYR A 46 10.45 42.55 36.38
CA TYR A 46 10.08 42.93 35.03
C TYR A 46 8.57 42.77 34.78
N ARG A 47 8.08 41.54 34.83
CA ARG A 47 6.68 41.21 34.50
C ARG A 47 6.25 39.89 35.10
N THR A 48 4.96 39.82 35.45
CA THR A 48 4.28 38.58 35.80
C THR A 48 3.39 38.12 34.63
N TYR A 49 3.59 36.88 34.19
CA TYR A 49 2.86 36.23 33.10
C TYR A 49 1.85 35.25 33.69
N ILE A 50 0.57 35.39 33.35
CA ILE A 50 -0.52 34.56 33.88
C ILE A 50 -1.15 33.77 32.73
N GLU A 51 -0.90 32.47 32.69
CA GLU A 51 -1.47 31.59 31.67
C GLU A 51 -2.81 30.99 32.14
N PRO A 52 -3.93 31.25 31.41
CA PRO A 52 -5.23 30.68 31.73
C PRO A 52 -5.25 29.16 31.53
N ALA A 53 -6.24 28.48 32.12
CA ALA A 53 -6.29 27.02 32.18
C ALA A 53 -6.38 26.34 30.80
N VAL A 54 -5.22 26.01 30.23
CA VAL A 54 -5.08 25.18 29.04
C VAL A 54 -4.45 23.83 29.44
N SER A 55 -5.03 22.73 28.94
CA SER A 55 -4.64 21.37 29.27
C SER A 55 -3.28 21.02 28.64
N ALA A 56 -2.17 21.21 29.37
CA ALA A 56 -0.82 20.88 28.89
C ALA A 56 -0.59 19.40 28.50
N SER A 57 -1.50 18.48 28.83
CA SER A 57 -1.43 17.10 28.30
C SER A 57 -1.89 16.97 26.85
N LYS A 58 -2.59 17.97 26.29
CA LYS A 58 -3.19 17.95 24.94
C LYS A 58 -2.77 19.13 24.05
N THR A 59 -2.09 20.11 24.61
CA THR A 59 -1.70 21.34 23.91
C THR A 59 -0.19 21.36 23.70
N GLU A 60 0.24 21.29 22.45
CA GLU A 60 1.65 21.43 22.05
C GLU A 60 2.23 22.77 22.49
N LEU A 61 3.53 22.82 22.82
CA LEU A 61 4.24 24.02 23.29
C LEU A 61 3.98 25.26 22.43
N LYS A 62 3.92 25.09 21.10
CA LYS A 62 3.68 26.16 20.11
C LYS A 62 2.33 26.86 20.28
N ASN A 63 1.36 26.21 20.93
CA ASN A 63 0.01 26.71 21.16
C ASN A 63 -0.18 27.30 22.56
N ARG A 64 0.92 27.53 23.33
CA ARG A 64 0.90 28.19 24.64
C ARG A 64 1.36 29.64 24.51
N GLU A 65 0.46 30.50 24.04
CA GLU A 65 0.76 31.89 23.66
C GLU A 65 1.48 32.69 24.77
N VAL A 66 0.99 32.61 26.01
CA VAL A 66 1.57 33.36 27.16
C VAL A 66 2.96 32.86 27.54
N LEU A 67 3.19 31.53 27.52
CA LEU A 67 4.52 30.98 27.77
C LEU A 67 5.48 31.32 26.63
N MET A 68 5.03 31.27 25.37
CA MET A 68 5.85 31.65 24.22
C MET A 68 6.23 33.14 24.24
N GLU A 69 5.32 34.01 24.67
CA GLU A 69 5.60 35.43 24.93
C GLU A 69 6.70 35.58 25.99
N CYS A 70 6.55 34.92 27.14
CA CYS A 70 7.54 34.91 28.22
C CYS A 70 8.93 34.43 27.76
N LEU A 71 8.98 33.34 26.98
CA LEU A 71 10.24 32.80 26.44
C LEU A 71 10.86 33.71 25.39
N ASN A 72 10.06 34.44 24.61
CA ASN A 72 10.56 35.41 23.64
C ASN A 72 11.15 36.64 24.34
N ASP A 73 10.52 37.12 25.40
CA ASP A 73 11.04 38.21 26.23
C ASP A 73 12.35 37.83 26.92
N ALA A 74 12.49 36.57 27.35
CA ALA A 74 13.76 36.01 27.81
C ALA A 74 14.83 36.05 26.71
N LYS A 75 14.51 35.58 25.49
CA LYS A 75 15.44 35.59 24.34
C LYS A 75 15.90 37.00 23.96
N ASN A 76 15.02 37.99 24.10
CA ASN A 76 15.32 39.40 23.85
C ASN A 76 16.14 40.04 24.98
N GLY A 77 16.46 39.30 26.04
CA GLY A 77 17.27 39.77 27.17
C GLY A 77 16.54 40.75 28.08
N LEU A 78 15.21 40.78 28.06
CA LEU A 78 14.40 41.68 28.89
C LEU A 78 14.42 41.30 30.37
N PHE A 79 14.71 40.05 30.68
CA PHE A 79 15.00 39.55 32.03
C PHE A 79 16.00 38.39 31.97
N ASN A 80 16.76 38.19 33.05
CA ASN A 80 17.79 37.14 33.16
C ASN A 80 17.47 36.07 34.22
N LYS A 81 16.33 36.19 34.92
CA LYS A 81 15.83 35.17 35.87
C LYS A 81 14.33 34.94 35.65
N LEU A 82 13.90 33.68 35.56
CA LEU A 82 12.50 33.28 35.45
C LEU A 82 12.08 32.49 36.69
N ILE A 83 11.06 32.96 37.42
CA ILE A 83 10.50 32.29 38.58
C ILE A 83 9.23 31.55 38.18
N VAL A 84 9.13 30.28 38.54
CA VAL A 84 7.94 29.44 38.37
C VAL A 84 7.63 28.73 39.68
N TYR A 85 6.35 28.57 40.02
CA TYR A 85 6.00 27.94 41.29
C TYR A 85 6.43 26.47 41.39
N LYS A 86 6.04 25.62 40.43
CA LYS A 86 6.39 24.19 40.37
C LYS A 86 6.70 23.75 38.94
N ARG A 87 7.45 22.66 38.80
CA ARG A 87 7.86 22.15 37.48
C ARG A 87 6.70 21.78 36.57
N ASP A 88 5.67 21.13 37.10
CA ASP A 88 4.49 20.68 36.34
C ASP A 88 3.63 21.85 35.81
N ARG A 89 3.87 23.07 36.34
CA ARG A 89 3.29 24.33 35.84
C ARG A 89 4.01 24.81 34.58
N LEU A 90 5.31 24.55 34.47
CA LEU A 90 6.11 24.87 33.29
C LEU A 90 5.91 23.85 32.16
N ALA A 91 6.13 22.56 32.40
CA ALA A 91 5.93 21.48 31.42
C ALA A 91 5.70 20.13 32.11
N ARG A 92 4.84 19.29 31.51
CA ARG A 92 4.60 17.90 31.95
C ARG A 92 5.20 16.84 31.02
N LYS A 93 5.49 17.20 29.77
CA LYS A 93 6.19 16.35 28.79
C LYS A 93 7.68 16.63 28.86
N LEU A 94 8.50 15.58 28.75
CA LEU A 94 9.95 15.68 28.76
C LEU A 94 10.47 16.53 27.58
N GLU A 95 9.92 16.32 26.39
CA GLU A 95 10.28 17.08 25.18
C GLU A 95 10.04 18.59 25.34
N ASP A 96 8.88 18.97 25.85
CA ASP A 96 8.54 20.38 26.09
C ASP A 96 9.44 21.00 27.18
N ALA A 97 9.72 20.24 28.25
CA ALA A 97 10.62 20.69 29.31
C ALA A 97 12.05 20.93 28.78
N MET A 98 12.56 20.02 27.94
CA MET A 98 13.88 20.16 27.31
C MET A 98 13.94 21.34 26.34
N ALA A 99 12.90 21.55 25.52
CA ALA A 99 12.83 22.66 24.58
C ALA A 99 12.82 24.02 25.30
N ILE A 100 12.00 24.16 26.35
CA ILE A 100 11.97 25.37 27.19
C ILE A 100 13.35 25.63 27.81
N TRP A 101 14.00 24.58 28.29
CA TRP A 101 15.28 24.70 28.95
C TRP A 101 16.40 25.13 28.00
N ASP A 102 16.44 24.58 26.79
CA ASP A 102 17.39 25.00 25.75
C ASP A 102 17.17 26.47 25.34
N ILE A 103 15.91 26.93 25.32
CA ILE A 103 15.59 28.33 25.04
C ILE A 103 16.14 29.25 26.14
N LEU A 104 15.85 28.96 27.41
CA LEU A 104 16.29 29.77 28.54
C LEU A 104 17.82 29.76 28.68
N LYS A 105 18.47 28.63 28.40
CA LYS A 105 19.92 28.52 28.39
C LYS A 105 20.56 29.38 27.30
N LYS A 106 20.04 29.35 26.06
CA LYS A 106 20.51 30.20 24.96
C LYS A 106 20.28 31.69 25.23
N ALA A 107 19.23 32.01 25.98
CA ALA A 107 18.91 33.36 26.43
C ALA A 107 19.75 33.83 27.64
N ASN A 108 20.61 32.96 28.21
CA ASN A 108 21.35 33.22 29.44
C ASN A 108 20.44 33.60 30.62
N CYS A 109 19.27 32.97 30.70
CA CYS A 109 18.22 33.23 31.69
C CYS A 109 18.11 32.05 32.67
N GLU A 110 18.23 32.31 33.99
CA GLU A 110 18.17 31.27 35.03
C GLU A 110 16.72 30.93 35.42
N LEU A 111 16.39 29.64 35.51
CA LEU A 111 15.08 29.16 35.96
C LEU A 111 15.08 28.85 37.45
N ILE A 112 14.12 29.42 38.20
CA ILE A 112 13.99 29.32 39.65
C ILE A 112 12.62 28.72 40.00
N PHE A 113 12.60 27.72 40.89
CA PHE A 113 11.35 27.16 41.41
C PHE A 113 11.05 27.68 42.83
N SER A 114 9.85 28.22 43.06
CA SER A 114 9.50 28.83 44.36
C SER A 114 8.79 27.90 45.36
N ALA A 115 8.39 26.69 44.96
CA ALA A 115 7.81 25.71 45.88
C ALA A 115 8.85 24.97 46.73
N THR A 116 8.50 24.74 48.00
CA THR A 116 9.32 24.00 48.98
C THR A 116 9.49 22.54 48.57
N GLY A 117 10.74 22.06 48.54
CA GLY A 117 11.10 20.68 48.15
C GLY A 117 11.48 20.49 46.68
N GLU A 118 11.35 21.52 45.85
CA GLU A 118 11.93 21.53 44.51
C GLU A 118 13.44 21.79 44.60
N MET A 119 14.25 20.95 43.95
CA MET A 119 15.69 21.17 43.83
C MET A 119 15.92 22.23 42.74
N GLN A 120 16.68 23.29 43.06
CA GLN A 120 16.99 24.35 42.10
C GLN A 120 17.67 23.75 40.86
N ALA A 121 17.22 24.16 39.68
CA ALA A 121 17.74 23.64 38.43
C ALA A 121 19.22 24.05 38.26
N MET A 122 20.16 23.12 38.49
CA MET A 122 21.57 23.35 38.15
C MET A 122 21.72 23.34 36.62
N MET A 123 21.68 24.51 36.00
CA MET A 123 21.67 24.67 34.52
C MET A 123 22.91 24.15 33.79
N ASN A 124 23.97 23.76 34.52
CA ASN A 124 25.27 23.40 33.95
C ASN A 124 25.77 21.98 34.27
N ASP A 125 24.98 21.14 34.97
CA ASP A 125 25.43 19.79 35.37
C ASP A 125 24.73 18.64 34.59
N PRO A 126 25.47 17.78 33.88
CA PRO A 126 24.95 16.57 33.22
C PRO A 126 24.14 15.64 34.13
N TYR A 127 24.48 15.56 35.43
CA TYR A 127 23.73 14.73 36.38
C TYR A 127 22.34 15.30 36.69
N GLY A 128 22.20 16.63 36.67
CA GLY A 128 20.91 17.31 36.73
C GLY A 128 20.02 16.93 35.54
N LYS A 129 20.54 16.93 34.31
CA LYS A 129 19.79 16.48 33.11
C LYS A 129 19.22 15.06 33.27
N MET A 130 20.04 14.17 33.80
CA MET A 130 19.67 12.76 33.99
C MET A 130 18.59 12.59 35.05
N LEU A 131 18.73 13.27 36.20
CA LEU A 131 17.73 13.22 37.27
C LEU A 131 16.37 13.76 36.82
N GLU A 132 16.39 14.81 35.98
CA GLU A 132 15.20 15.40 35.38
C GLU A 132 14.48 14.44 34.43
N ALA A 133 15.23 13.76 33.55
CA ALA A 133 14.70 12.74 32.66
C ALA A 133 14.05 11.58 33.44
N ILE A 134 14.72 11.09 34.50
CA ILE A 134 14.22 10.00 35.34
C ILE A 134 12.89 10.38 36.02
N LYS A 135 12.80 11.58 36.59
CA LYS A 135 11.56 12.06 37.24
C LYS A 135 10.40 12.20 36.25
N ALA A 136 10.67 12.70 35.04
CA ALA A 136 9.67 12.81 33.99
C ALA A 136 9.15 11.42 33.57
N SER A 137 10.06 10.45 33.40
CA SER A 137 9.69 9.07 33.10
C SER A 137 8.86 8.42 34.21
N ILE A 138 9.17 8.66 35.49
CA ILE A 138 8.37 8.13 36.61
C ILE A 138 6.94 8.67 36.59
N ALA A 139 6.76 9.98 36.39
CA ALA A 139 5.43 10.59 36.32
C ALA A 139 4.61 10.09 35.11
N GLU A 140 5.29 9.82 33.99
CA GLU A 140 4.70 9.22 32.79
C GLU A 140 4.26 7.76 33.04
N ILE A 141 5.11 6.97 33.71
CA ILE A 141 4.81 5.60 34.12
C ILE A 141 3.61 5.55 35.06
N GLU A 142 3.51 6.44 36.06
CA GLU A 142 2.36 6.48 36.97
C GLU A 142 1.07 6.82 36.23
N SER A 143 1.11 7.77 35.29
CA SER A 143 -0.03 8.15 34.45
C SER A 143 -0.48 7.00 33.55
N ALA A 144 0.47 6.30 32.91
CA ALA A 144 0.21 5.11 32.12
C ALA A 144 -0.40 3.99 32.98
N THR A 145 0.13 3.78 34.18
CA THR A 145 -0.35 2.76 35.13
C THR A 145 -1.79 3.03 35.58
N ILE A 146 -2.15 4.29 35.85
CA ILE A 146 -3.54 4.69 36.16
C ILE A 146 -4.46 4.41 34.97
N SER A 147 -4.04 4.75 33.75
CA SER A 147 -4.80 4.49 32.52
C SER A 147 -5.08 3.00 32.33
N VAL A 148 -4.07 2.14 32.53
CA VAL A 148 -4.20 0.68 32.46
C VAL A 148 -5.19 0.17 33.51
N ARG A 149 -5.10 0.60 34.77
CA ARG A 149 -6.04 0.18 35.84
C ARG A 149 -7.48 0.61 35.56
N VAL A 150 -7.69 1.82 35.03
CA VAL A 150 -9.02 2.30 34.65
C VAL A 150 -9.58 1.47 33.49
N SER A 151 -8.76 1.20 32.46
CA SER A 151 -9.12 0.34 31.34
C SER A 151 -9.53 -1.06 31.81
N ASP A 152 -8.74 -1.69 32.67
CA ASP A 152 -9.03 -3.02 33.20
C ASP A 152 -10.30 -3.05 34.08
N THR A 153 -10.53 -1.99 34.86
CA THR A 153 -11.77 -1.84 35.64
C THR A 153 -13.00 -1.74 34.72
N LEU A 154 -12.90 -0.96 33.64
CA LEU A 154 -13.99 -0.80 32.66
C LEU A 154 -14.21 -2.07 31.85
N LYS A 155 -13.15 -2.78 31.44
CA LYS A 155 -13.24 -4.10 30.80
C LYS A 155 -13.95 -5.11 31.69
N ASN A 156 -13.62 -5.15 32.98
CA ASN A 156 -14.27 -6.04 33.94
C ASN A 156 -15.75 -5.70 34.16
N LYS A 157 -16.12 -4.42 34.18
CA LYS A 157 -17.53 -3.99 34.20
C LYS A 157 -18.27 -4.39 32.92
N ALA A 158 -17.65 -4.18 31.75
CA ALA A 158 -18.22 -4.60 30.47
C ALA A 158 -18.52 -6.10 30.44
N LYS A 159 -17.56 -6.94 30.86
CA LYS A 159 -17.71 -8.40 30.93
C LYS A 159 -18.87 -8.84 31.83
N LYS A 160 -19.16 -8.07 32.89
CA LYS A 160 -20.28 -8.31 33.82
C LYS A 160 -21.62 -7.76 33.32
N GLY A 161 -21.69 -7.19 32.11
CA GLY A 161 -22.91 -6.56 31.60
C GLY A 161 -23.29 -5.28 32.35
N GLU A 162 -22.34 -4.66 33.05
CA GLU A 162 -22.53 -3.39 33.74
C GLU A 162 -22.22 -2.21 32.79
N PHE A 163 -22.87 -1.08 33.04
CA PHE A 163 -22.62 0.13 32.26
C PHE A 163 -21.23 0.69 32.55
N THR A 164 -20.42 0.81 31.50
CA THR A 164 -19.02 1.26 31.55
C THR A 164 -18.84 2.78 31.55
N GLY A 165 -19.92 3.55 31.76
CA GLY A 165 -19.92 5.01 31.69
C GLY A 165 -20.10 5.57 30.28
N GLY A 166 -20.24 6.89 30.18
CA GLY A 166 -20.54 7.61 28.94
C GLY A 166 -22.02 7.96 28.78
N ASN A 167 -22.44 8.28 27.55
CA ASN A 167 -23.81 8.69 27.25
C ASN A 167 -24.72 7.48 27.03
N LEU A 168 -25.87 7.47 27.71
CA LEU A 168 -26.88 6.44 27.48
C LEU A 168 -27.60 6.67 26.13
N PRO A 169 -27.90 5.58 25.38
CA PRO A 169 -28.70 5.68 24.16
C PRO A 169 -30.07 6.32 24.40
N TYR A 170 -30.62 6.96 23.36
CA TYR A 170 -31.97 7.52 23.39
C TYR A 170 -32.99 6.43 23.78
N GLY A 171 -34.01 6.74 24.60
CA GLY A 171 -34.90 5.75 25.19
C GLY A 171 -34.54 5.36 26.63
N TYR A 172 -33.34 5.70 27.10
CA TYR A 172 -32.86 5.27 28.42
C TYR A 172 -32.38 6.44 29.28
N VAL A 173 -32.53 6.28 30.60
CA VAL A 173 -32.03 7.21 31.63
C VAL A 173 -31.41 6.44 32.79
N LEU A 174 -30.51 7.08 33.51
CA LEU A 174 -29.95 6.55 34.75
C LEU A 174 -30.79 7.06 35.93
N LYS A 175 -31.47 6.15 36.65
CA LYS A 175 -32.16 6.45 37.91
C LYS A 175 -31.64 5.50 38.98
N ASP A 176 -31.23 6.01 40.14
CA ASP A 176 -30.70 5.22 41.26
C ASP A 176 -29.60 4.23 40.86
N LYS A 177 -28.66 4.67 40.00
CA LYS A 177 -27.56 3.87 39.42
C LYS A 177 -28.02 2.68 38.56
N LYS A 178 -29.30 2.58 38.21
CA LYS A 178 -29.86 1.59 37.27
C LYS A 178 -30.28 2.25 35.96
N ILE A 179 -30.10 1.53 34.86
CA ILE A 179 -30.56 1.96 33.54
C ILE A 179 -32.05 1.61 33.43
N VAL A 180 -32.89 2.61 33.19
CA VAL A 180 -34.35 2.47 33.10
C VAL A 180 -34.82 2.92 31.72
N LEU A 181 -35.70 2.14 31.10
CA LEU A 181 -36.36 2.45 29.84
C LEU A 181 -37.42 3.54 30.04
N VAL A 182 -37.47 4.53 29.14
CA VAL A 182 -38.46 5.60 29.14
C VAL A 182 -39.59 5.20 28.17
N PRO A 183 -40.82 4.89 28.66
CA PRO A 183 -41.88 4.33 27.82
C PRO A 183 -42.27 5.18 26.61
N GLU A 184 -42.33 6.51 26.76
CA GLU A 184 -42.68 7.41 25.65
C GLU A 184 -41.59 7.48 24.57
N GLU A 185 -40.31 7.48 24.97
CA GLU A 185 -39.20 7.44 24.02
C GLU A 185 -39.10 6.06 23.33
N ALA A 186 -39.49 4.99 24.03
CA ALA A 186 -39.56 3.63 23.46
C ALA A 186 -40.59 3.52 22.32
N LYS A 187 -41.73 4.24 22.42
CA LYS A 187 -42.71 4.32 21.31
C LYS A 187 -42.09 4.94 20.06
N ILE A 188 -41.29 6.00 20.22
CA ILE A 188 -40.60 6.66 19.10
C ILE A 188 -39.53 5.74 18.48
N ILE A 189 -38.80 4.97 19.30
CA ILE A 189 -37.86 3.96 18.79
C ILE A 189 -38.60 2.93 17.94
N LYS A 190 -39.75 2.44 18.41
CA LYS A 190 -40.57 1.49 17.66
C LYS A 190 -41.06 2.08 16.34
N GLU A 191 -41.50 3.34 16.34
CA GLU A 191 -41.92 4.07 15.14
C GLU A 191 -40.76 4.20 14.12
N ILE A 192 -39.55 4.54 14.57
CA ILE A 192 -38.34 4.61 13.73
C ILE A 192 -38.08 3.26 13.04
N GLU A 193 -38.18 2.18 13.80
CA GLU A 193 -37.97 0.83 13.30
C GLU A 193 -39.04 0.40 12.30
N ASP A 194 -40.31 0.67 12.58
CA ASP A 194 -41.43 0.35 11.69
C ASP A 194 -41.32 1.11 10.37
N LEU A 195 -41.00 2.41 10.41
CA LEU A 195 -40.77 3.20 9.20
C LEU A 195 -39.54 2.70 8.42
N TYR A 196 -38.47 2.32 9.09
CA TYR A 196 -37.29 1.78 8.41
C TYR A 196 -37.62 0.47 7.69
N LEU A 197 -38.29 -0.46 8.38
CA LEU A 197 -38.71 -1.76 7.81
C LEU A 197 -39.78 -1.61 6.74
N ALA A 198 -40.57 -0.54 6.76
CA ALA A 198 -41.52 -0.18 5.70
C ALA A 198 -40.86 0.44 4.45
N GLY A 199 -39.52 0.53 4.40
CA GLY A 199 -38.79 0.98 3.21
C GLY A 199 -38.34 2.45 3.25
N TYR A 200 -38.65 3.21 4.30
CA TYR A 200 -38.28 4.62 4.37
C TYR A 200 -36.78 4.79 4.66
N GLY A 201 -36.16 5.79 4.02
CA GLY A 201 -34.75 6.13 4.21
C GLY A 201 -34.51 6.92 5.50
N LEU A 202 -33.28 6.84 6.04
CA LEU A 202 -32.89 7.48 7.31
C LEU A 202 -33.20 8.99 7.35
N TYR A 203 -33.00 9.68 6.23
CA TYR A 203 -33.28 11.11 6.09
C TYR A 203 -34.79 11.42 6.11
N SER A 204 -35.60 10.57 5.45
CA SER A 204 -37.07 10.68 5.46
C SER A 204 -37.63 10.47 6.86
N ILE A 205 -37.09 9.50 7.60
CA ILE A 205 -37.48 9.24 9.00
C ILE A 205 -37.12 10.44 9.88
N ALA A 206 -35.92 11.00 9.75
CA ALA A 206 -35.52 12.20 10.51
C ALA A 206 -36.45 13.40 10.23
N LYS A 207 -36.79 13.65 8.95
CA LYS A 207 -37.76 14.68 8.56
C LYS A 207 -39.14 14.45 9.17
N TRP A 208 -39.63 13.21 9.08
CA TRP A 208 -40.91 12.82 9.66
C TRP A 208 -40.98 13.13 11.17
N LEU A 209 -39.94 12.74 11.92
CA LEU A 209 -39.89 13.01 13.36
C LEU A 209 -39.82 14.50 13.69
N ASN A 210 -39.11 15.28 12.86
CA ASN A 210 -39.05 16.75 12.95
C ASN A 210 -40.33 17.45 12.44
N GLY A 211 -41.38 16.70 12.09
CA GLY A 211 -42.67 17.22 11.59
C GLY A 211 -42.58 17.92 10.24
N GLU A 212 -41.56 17.60 9.45
CA GLU A 212 -41.46 18.04 8.06
C GLU A 212 -42.26 17.12 7.13
N LYS A 213 -42.72 17.67 6.00
CA LYS A 213 -43.44 16.89 4.98
C LYS A 213 -42.54 15.82 4.37
N VAL A 214 -43.02 14.58 4.35
CA VAL A 214 -42.36 13.44 3.70
C VAL A 214 -43.27 12.89 2.60
N ASN A 215 -42.69 12.61 1.42
CA ASN A 215 -43.45 12.03 0.32
C ASN A 215 -44.08 10.69 0.75
N ASN A 216 -45.36 10.50 0.42
CA ASN A 216 -46.17 9.31 0.74
C ASN A 216 -46.47 9.07 2.24
N LEU A 217 -45.93 9.90 3.15
CA LEU A 217 -46.32 9.91 4.58
C LEU A 217 -47.06 11.19 4.96
N GLY A 218 -46.88 12.28 4.21
CA GLY A 218 -47.50 13.57 4.50
C GLY A 218 -46.80 14.29 5.66
N TYR A 219 -47.59 14.87 6.57
CA TYR A 219 -47.10 15.45 7.81
C TYR A 219 -47.39 14.50 8.96
N ARG A 220 -46.55 14.56 9.99
CA ARG A 220 -46.75 13.78 11.21
C ARG A 220 -48.05 14.22 11.91
N PRO A 221 -49.00 13.29 12.19
CA PRO A 221 -50.28 13.62 12.85
C PRO A 221 -50.11 14.10 14.29
N GLU A 222 -49.14 13.53 15.00
CA GLU A 222 -48.72 13.94 16.33
C GLU A 222 -47.62 15.02 16.20
N GLY A 223 -47.71 16.12 16.95
CA GLY A 223 -46.78 17.27 16.83
C GLY A 223 -45.28 16.90 16.89
N ARG A 224 -44.40 17.81 16.43
CA ARG A 224 -42.94 17.60 16.30
C ARG A 224 -42.35 16.89 17.54
N ALA A 225 -41.84 15.69 17.34
CA ALA A 225 -41.13 14.96 18.39
C ALA A 225 -39.70 15.51 18.44
N HIS A 226 -39.34 16.23 19.50
CA HIS A 226 -37.98 16.70 19.70
C HIS A 226 -37.13 15.63 20.40
N ARG A 227 -35.85 15.55 20.02
CA ARG A 227 -34.89 14.71 20.72
C ARG A 227 -34.49 15.41 22.03
N ARG A 228 -34.46 14.67 23.13
CA ARG A 228 -33.95 15.15 24.41
C ARG A 228 -32.50 15.64 24.27
N LYS A 229 -32.24 16.86 24.74
CA LYS A 229 -30.88 17.41 24.86
C LYS A 229 -30.13 16.69 25.99
N GLN A 230 -29.03 16.02 25.67
CA GLN A 230 -28.18 15.35 26.68
C GLN A 230 -27.00 16.22 27.13
N HIS A 231 -26.55 17.19 26.31
CA HIS A 231 -25.40 18.09 26.59
C HIS A 231 -25.62 19.51 26.07
N LYS A 232 -24.85 20.48 26.57
CA LYS A 232 -24.96 21.91 26.19
C LYS A 232 -24.89 22.15 24.67
N ASN A 233 -24.16 21.30 23.95
CA ASN A 233 -23.94 21.38 22.48
C ASN A 233 -24.68 20.30 21.65
N SER A 234 -25.52 19.46 22.25
CA SER A 234 -26.28 18.45 21.49
C SER A 234 -27.53 19.06 20.85
N SER A 235 -27.81 18.74 19.59
CA SER A 235 -29.03 19.15 18.88
C SER A 235 -30.28 18.52 19.48
N GLU A 236 -31.35 19.32 19.59
CA GLU A 236 -32.71 18.91 19.97
C GLU A 236 -33.50 18.33 18.78
N PHE A 237 -32.93 18.36 17.58
CA PHE A 237 -33.56 17.83 16.36
C PHE A 237 -33.02 16.45 15.97
N TRP A 238 -33.84 15.69 15.26
CA TRP A 238 -33.46 14.40 14.70
C TRP A 238 -32.59 14.58 13.45
N THR A 239 -31.47 13.85 13.38
CA THR A 239 -30.59 13.80 12.21
C THR A 239 -30.46 12.36 11.70
N LYS A 240 -30.06 12.18 10.44
CA LYS A 240 -29.88 10.85 9.85
C LYS A 240 -28.88 9.99 10.63
N GLU A 241 -27.86 10.60 11.22
CA GLU A 241 -26.82 9.93 12.02
C GLU A 241 -27.39 9.38 13.34
N VAL A 242 -28.32 10.13 13.95
CA VAL A 242 -29.02 9.68 15.16
C VAL A 242 -29.91 8.48 14.83
N ILE A 243 -30.69 8.56 13.74
CA ILE A 243 -31.54 7.44 13.29
C ILE A 243 -30.69 6.20 12.98
N ASN A 244 -29.57 6.37 12.27
CA ASN A 244 -28.62 5.31 11.98
C ASN A 244 -28.11 4.63 13.27
N THR A 245 -27.73 5.44 14.26
CA THR A 245 -27.24 4.95 15.55
C THR A 245 -28.33 4.16 16.29
N ILE A 246 -29.58 4.60 16.27
CA ILE A 246 -30.68 3.90 16.94
C ILE A 246 -30.96 2.54 16.29
N LEU A 247 -31.03 2.48 14.96
CA LEU A 247 -31.37 1.26 14.24
C LEU A 247 -30.31 0.16 14.42
N PHE A 248 -29.03 0.51 14.39
CA PHE A 248 -27.94 -0.48 14.33
C PHE A 248 -27.22 -0.71 15.65
N ASN A 249 -27.59 -0.02 16.72
CA ASN A 249 -26.98 -0.23 18.03
C ASN A 249 -27.58 -1.46 18.74
N PRO A 250 -26.76 -2.47 19.11
CA PRO A 250 -27.23 -3.67 19.82
C PRO A 250 -27.58 -3.42 21.29
N PHE A 251 -27.31 -2.22 21.85
CA PHE A 251 -27.81 -1.84 23.17
C PHE A 251 -29.32 -2.01 23.31
N TYR A 252 -30.08 -1.73 22.25
CA TYR A 252 -31.53 -1.86 22.27
C TYR A 252 -32.02 -3.31 22.43
N THR A 253 -31.18 -4.32 22.12
CA THR A 253 -31.50 -5.75 22.33
C THR A 253 -31.07 -6.29 23.69
N GLY A 254 -30.53 -5.44 24.57
CA GLY A 254 -30.00 -5.85 25.87
C GLY A 254 -28.54 -6.29 25.83
N ILE A 255 -27.76 -5.88 24.81
CA ILE A 255 -26.33 -6.21 24.69
C ILE A 255 -25.49 -4.95 24.94
N ILE A 256 -24.50 -5.03 25.82
CA ILE A 256 -23.50 -3.99 26.01
C ILE A 256 -22.25 -4.37 25.22
N GLU A 257 -21.80 -3.47 24.35
CA GLU A 257 -20.53 -3.57 23.65
C GLU A 257 -19.49 -2.64 24.29
N TYR A 258 -18.24 -3.06 24.43
CA TYR A 258 -17.15 -2.20 24.92
C TYR A 258 -15.90 -2.43 24.09
N SER A 259 -15.35 -1.35 23.52
CA SER A 259 -14.09 -1.40 22.75
C SER A 259 -12.91 -1.40 23.72
N THR A 260 -12.04 -2.40 23.61
CA THR A 260 -10.81 -2.50 24.40
C THR A 260 -9.69 -1.60 23.89
N SER A 261 -9.85 -0.99 22.71
CA SER A 261 -8.89 -0.04 22.11
C SER A 261 -9.15 1.42 22.50
N GLY A 262 -10.26 1.72 23.19
CA GLY A 262 -10.57 3.06 23.71
C GLY A 262 -11.29 4.01 22.75
N ASP A 263 -11.36 3.69 21.44
CA ASP A 263 -12.23 4.38 20.47
C ASP A 263 -13.12 3.35 19.75
N ARG A 264 -14.40 3.68 19.58
CA ARG A 264 -15.36 2.83 18.85
C ARG A 264 -15.45 3.18 17.36
N ARG A 265 -14.85 4.30 16.94
CA ARG A 265 -14.95 4.80 15.56
C ARG A 265 -13.95 4.17 14.59
N PHE A 266 -13.00 3.37 15.08
CA PHE A 266 -11.87 2.83 14.32
C PHE A 266 -11.60 1.34 14.61
N VAL A 267 -12.62 0.57 14.99
CA VAL A 267 -12.47 -0.85 15.31
C VAL A 267 -13.25 -1.67 14.29
N ASP A 268 -12.58 -2.04 13.21
CA ASP A 268 -13.06 -3.06 12.26
C ASP A 268 -12.70 -4.49 12.73
N ASP A 269 -11.92 -4.61 13.81
CA ASP A 269 -11.54 -5.88 14.44
C ASP A 269 -12.50 -6.26 15.58
N ASP A 270 -13.33 -7.26 15.30
CA ASP A 270 -14.34 -7.76 16.22
C ASP A 270 -13.74 -8.35 17.52
N SER A 271 -12.47 -8.76 17.50
CA SER A 271 -11.78 -9.31 18.67
C SER A 271 -11.50 -8.27 19.77
N LEU A 272 -11.54 -6.98 19.41
CA LEU A 272 -11.35 -5.85 20.32
C LEU A 272 -12.67 -5.34 20.92
N ILE A 273 -13.79 -6.03 20.68
CA ILE A 273 -15.11 -5.66 21.19
C ILE A 273 -15.60 -6.71 22.19
N ILE A 274 -15.72 -6.31 23.46
CA ILE A 274 -16.37 -7.12 24.49
C ILE A 274 -17.89 -6.97 24.32
N ARG A 275 -18.59 -8.06 23.99
CA ARG A 275 -20.06 -8.12 23.97
C ARG A 275 -20.57 -8.92 25.15
N ALA A 276 -21.39 -8.31 26.00
CA ALA A 276 -22.02 -8.97 27.14
C ALA A 276 -23.51 -8.67 27.21
N LYS A 277 -24.28 -9.59 27.79
CA LYS A 277 -25.70 -9.33 28.11
C LYS A 277 -25.76 -8.25 29.20
N GLY A 278 -26.39 -7.13 28.89
CA GLY A 278 -26.55 -6.00 29.80
C GLY A 278 -27.61 -6.25 30.87
N ASN A 279 -27.48 -5.56 32.00
CA ASN A 279 -28.44 -5.60 33.11
C ASN A 279 -29.65 -4.65 32.91
N HIS A 280 -29.80 -4.06 31.72
CA HIS A 280 -30.91 -3.16 31.39
C HIS A 280 -32.04 -3.89 30.66
N GLU A 281 -33.25 -3.36 30.81
CA GLU A 281 -34.42 -3.83 30.07
C GLU A 281 -34.24 -3.58 28.56
N SER A 282 -34.51 -4.58 27.72
CA SER A 282 -34.41 -4.43 26.26
C SER A 282 -35.74 -3.97 25.67
N CYS A 283 -35.72 -2.88 24.90
CA CYS A 283 -36.90 -2.41 24.17
C CYS A 283 -37.05 -3.02 22.77
N ARG A 284 -36.05 -3.80 22.31
CA ARG A 284 -36.03 -4.48 21.01
C ARG A 284 -35.77 -5.97 21.19
N THR A 285 -36.52 -6.81 20.48
CA THR A 285 -36.26 -8.27 20.46
C THR A 285 -35.11 -8.61 19.52
N PRO A 286 -34.34 -9.69 19.78
CA PRO A 286 -33.28 -10.15 18.88
C PRO A 286 -33.77 -10.38 17.44
N LYS A 287 -34.95 -11.01 17.27
CA LYS A 287 -35.57 -11.25 15.96
C LYS A 287 -35.83 -9.94 15.19
N ARG A 288 -36.29 -8.90 15.86
CA ARG A 288 -36.55 -7.59 15.23
C ARG A 288 -35.26 -6.87 14.88
N HIS A 289 -34.22 -7.01 15.69
CA HIS A 289 -32.90 -6.49 15.36
C HIS A 289 -32.30 -7.16 14.12
N GLU A 290 -32.46 -8.47 14.01
CA GLU A 290 -32.02 -9.22 12.84
C GLU A 290 -32.77 -8.78 11.57
N GLN A 291 -34.07 -8.49 11.66
CA GLN A 291 -34.85 -7.92 10.55
C GLN A 291 -34.28 -6.56 10.09
N ILE A 292 -33.91 -5.69 11.02
CA ILE A 292 -33.30 -4.38 10.72
C ILE A 292 -31.94 -4.57 10.04
N LEU A 293 -31.11 -5.48 10.53
CA LEU A 293 -29.80 -5.78 9.93
C LEU A 293 -29.93 -6.45 8.56
N ARG A 294 -30.94 -7.30 8.36
CA ARG A 294 -31.24 -7.89 7.05
C ARG A 294 -31.69 -6.84 6.05
N GLU A 295 -32.52 -5.89 6.46
CA GLU A 295 -32.95 -4.77 5.62
C GLU A 295 -31.76 -3.85 5.28
N LYS A 296 -30.83 -3.63 6.22
CA LYS A 296 -29.56 -2.94 5.96
C LYS A 296 -28.74 -3.68 4.90
N ARG A 297 -28.51 -4.99 5.08
CA ARG A 297 -27.79 -5.83 4.11
C ARG A 297 -28.47 -5.85 2.76
N ARG A 298 -29.81 -5.94 2.70
CA ARG A 298 -30.58 -5.90 1.45
C ARG A 298 -30.34 -4.60 0.69
N ARG A 299 -30.41 -3.46 1.40
CA ARG A 299 -30.11 -2.14 0.82
C ARG A 299 -28.64 -2.02 0.40
N GLU A 300 -27.72 -2.61 1.15
CA GLU A 300 -26.28 -2.66 0.82
C GLU A 300 -25.98 -3.60 -0.36
N SER A 301 -26.72 -4.71 -0.53
CA SER A 301 -26.61 -5.60 -1.68
C SER A 301 -27.26 -5.03 -2.93
N GLU A 302 -28.30 -4.20 -2.81
CA GLU A 302 -28.82 -3.39 -3.92
C GLU A 302 -27.85 -2.27 -4.32
N ILE A 303 -26.85 -1.96 -3.47
CA ILE A 303 -25.71 -1.07 -3.74
C ILE A 303 -24.55 -1.85 -4.44
N SER A 304 -24.73 -3.14 -4.75
CA SER A 304 -23.82 -3.93 -5.61
C SER A 304 -23.91 -3.57 -7.09
N GLU A 305 -24.94 -2.84 -7.53
CA GLU A 305 -24.83 -2.07 -8.77
C GLU A 305 -24.01 -0.80 -8.47
N PRO A 306 -22.99 -0.43 -9.28
CA PRO A 306 -22.26 0.81 -9.10
C PRO A 306 -23.27 1.95 -8.94
N ARG A 307 -23.13 2.76 -7.89
CA ARG A 307 -24.06 3.88 -7.57
C ARG A 307 -24.57 4.49 -8.86
N ARG A 308 -25.83 4.25 -9.22
CA ARG A 308 -26.45 4.98 -10.34
C ARG A 308 -26.27 6.45 -10.00
N TYR A 309 -25.50 7.17 -10.81
CA TYR A 309 -25.34 8.61 -10.68
C TYR A 309 -26.70 9.25 -10.91
N THR A 310 -27.50 9.38 -9.85
CA THR A 310 -28.83 10.00 -9.88
C THR A 310 -28.75 11.52 -9.91
N THR A 311 -27.55 12.09 -9.82
CA THR A 311 -27.36 13.54 -9.87
C THR A 311 -27.39 14.00 -11.32
N SER A 312 -28.37 14.83 -11.68
CA SER A 312 -28.37 15.59 -12.94
C SER A 312 -27.36 16.74 -12.91
N PHE A 313 -26.20 16.58 -12.27
CA PHE A 313 -25.15 17.61 -12.12
C PHE A 313 -23.77 16.94 -12.25
N LEU A 314 -23.08 17.17 -13.39
CA LEU A 314 -21.81 16.53 -13.76
C LEU A 314 -20.70 16.82 -12.75
N LEU A 315 -20.58 18.07 -12.31
CA LEU A 315 -19.43 18.58 -11.56
C LEU A 315 -19.60 18.49 -10.04
N THR A 316 -20.67 17.84 -9.57
CA THR A 316 -20.92 17.69 -8.13
C THR A 316 -19.85 16.83 -7.50
N GLY A 317 -19.10 17.39 -6.54
CA GLY A 317 -17.98 16.74 -5.86
C GLY A 317 -16.61 17.25 -6.30
N LEU A 318 -16.53 17.88 -7.47
CA LEU A 318 -15.31 18.40 -8.08
C LEU A 318 -15.15 19.92 -7.97
N LEU A 319 -16.25 20.67 -7.80
CA LEU A 319 -16.25 22.14 -7.71
C LEU A 319 -15.97 22.66 -6.30
N TYR A 320 -14.98 23.53 -6.17
CA TYR A 320 -14.57 24.21 -4.93
C TYR A 320 -14.57 25.73 -5.12
N CYS A 321 -14.96 26.45 -4.08
CA CYS A 321 -14.92 27.90 -4.05
C CYS A 321 -13.56 28.41 -3.59
N SER A 322 -12.87 29.20 -4.42
CA SER A 322 -11.56 29.75 -4.10
C SER A 322 -11.58 30.73 -2.92
N GLU A 323 -12.74 31.34 -2.63
CA GLU A 323 -12.88 32.34 -1.57
C GLU A 323 -13.04 31.73 -0.17
N CYS A 324 -13.74 30.61 -0.05
CA CYS A 324 -14.09 30.03 1.26
C CYS A 324 -13.72 28.55 1.42
N GLY A 325 -13.15 27.93 0.39
CA GLY A 325 -12.77 26.51 0.37
C GLY A 325 -13.93 25.51 0.34
N ASN A 326 -15.18 25.98 0.47
CA ASN A 326 -16.35 25.09 0.47
C ASN A 326 -16.66 24.55 -0.93
N LYS A 327 -17.24 23.35 -0.97
CA LYS A 327 -17.72 22.73 -2.21
C LYS A 327 -18.97 23.43 -2.74
N PHE A 328 -19.12 23.45 -4.06
CA PHE A 328 -20.41 23.77 -4.68
C PHE A 328 -21.34 22.55 -4.68
N TYR A 329 -22.64 22.79 -4.58
CA TYR A 329 -23.68 21.77 -4.69
C TYR A 329 -24.74 22.19 -5.72
N GLY A 330 -25.38 21.20 -6.34
CA GLY A 330 -26.48 21.43 -7.30
C GLY A 330 -27.78 21.85 -6.60
N ARG A 331 -28.41 22.90 -7.11
CA ARG A 331 -29.69 23.43 -6.64
C ARG A 331 -30.65 23.58 -7.82
N ASN A 332 -31.84 23.01 -7.69
CA ASN A 332 -32.93 23.23 -8.64
C ASN A 332 -33.85 24.34 -8.12
N SER A 333 -34.32 25.21 -9.01
CA SER A 333 -35.34 26.23 -8.77
C SER A 333 -36.46 26.06 -9.79
N THR A 334 -37.70 26.37 -9.42
CA THR A 334 -38.85 26.36 -10.34
C THR A 334 -39.52 27.71 -10.32
N GLN A 335 -39.62 28.34 -11.49
CA GLN A 335 -40.27 29.63 -11.68
C GLN A 335 -41.16 29.55 -12.92
N ASN A 336 -42.42 29.98 -12.83
CA ASN A 336 -43.39 29.95 -13.94
C ASN A 336 -43.47 28.59 -14.67
N ARG A 337 -43.54 27.49 -13.89
CA ARG A 337 -43.55 26.09 -14.39
C ARG A 337 -42.30 25.67 -15.20
N LYS A 338 -41.26 26.49 -15.29
CA LYS A 338 -39.95 26.14 -15.85
C LYS A 338 -38.95 25.83 -14.73
N ARG A 339 -38.17 24.76 -14.90
CA ARG A 339 -37.14 24.31 -13.95
C ARG A 339 -35.78 24.85 -14.37
N TYR A 340 -35.07 25.48 -13.43
CA TYR A 340 -33.72 26.01 -13.60
C TYR A 340 -32.76 25.29 -12.64
N SER A 341 -31.54 25.03 -13.09
CA SER A 341 -30.53 24.29 -12.32
C SER A 341 -29.28 25.15 -12.14
N TYR A 342 -28.75 25.20 -10.92
CA TYR A 342 -27.60 26.04 -10.56
C TYR A 342 -26.60 25.30 -9.68
N TYR A 343 -25.32 25.64 -9.80
CA TYR A 343 -24.29 25.34 -8.79
C TYR A 343 -24.20 26.49 -7.78
N VAL A 344 -24.28 26.16 -6.49
CA VAL A 344 -24.26 27.11 -5.38
C VAL A 344 -23.19 26.74 -4.37
N CYS A 345 -22.40 27.72 -3.93
CA CYS A 345 -21.38 27.49 -2.91
C CYS A 345 -22.01 27.10 -1.56
N GLY A 346 -21.49 26.05 -0.92
CA GLY A 346 -21.91 25.60 0.41
C GLY A 346 -21.82 26.67 1.50
N GLY A 347 -20.89 27.63 1.35
CA GLY A 347 -20.72 28.76 2.25
C GLY A 347 -21.83 29.83 2.17
N LYS A 348 -22.82 29.69 1.26
CA LYS A 348 -23.98 30.59 1.18
C LYS A 348 -25.17 30.15 2.04
N SER A 349 -25.27 28.87 2.37
CA SER A 349 -26.29 28.37 3.28
C SER A 349 -25.88 28.70 4.72
N GLY A 350 -26.51 29.70 5.32
CA GLY A 350 -26.24 30.20 6.68
C GLY A 350 -26.51 29.23 7.84
N ILE A 351 -26.38 27.92 7.63
CA ILE A 351 -26.59 26.87 8.64
C ILE A 351 -25.26 26.25 9.10
N THR A 352 -24.15 26.50 8.41
CA THR A 352 -22.83 26.08 8.89
C THR A 352 -22.09 27.27 9.48
N HIS A 353 -22.11 27.32 10.82
CA HIS A 353 -21.29 28.13 11.72
C HIS A 353 -21.84 29.52 12.12
N ILE A 354 -22.11 29.61 13.43
CA ILE A 354 -22.04 30.78 14.31
C ILE A 354 -21.27 31.95 13.67
N GLY A 355 -21.98 33.03 13.31
CA GLY A 355 -21.41 34.38 13.19
C GLY A 355 -20.54 34.72 11.96
N LYS A 356 -20.52 33.94 10.88
CA LYS A 356 -19.80 34.33 9.63
C LYS A 356 -20.75 34.85 8.55
N GLU A 357 -20.33 35.90 7.84
CA GLU A 357 -21.05 36.44 6.67
C GLU A 357 -21.13 35.41 5.53
N PRO A 358 -22.24 35.38 4.75
CA PRO A 358 -22.39 34.45 3.63
C PRO A 358 -21.30 34.62 2.58
N CYS A 359 -20.81 33.52 2.02
CA CYS A 359 -19.79 33.55 0.97
C CYS A 359 -20.23 34.44 -0.22
N PRO A 360 -19.37 35.35 -0.72
CA PRO A 360 -19.72 36.29 -1.79
C PRO A 360 -19.82 35.64 -3.18
N SER A 361 -19.38 34.39 -3.35
CA SER A 361 -19.32 33.69 -4.65
C SER A 361 -20.67 33.61 -5.37
N LYS A 362 -20.74 33.88 -6.68
CA LYS A 362 -21.99 33.87 -7.46
C LYS A 362 -22.64 32.47 -7.56
N GLN A 363 -23.89 32.42 -8.02
CA GLN A 363 -24.54 31.16 -8.41
C GLN A 363 -24.33 30.96 -9.91
N PHE A 364 -23.95 29.77 -10.33
CA PHE A 364 -23.62 29.48 -11.73
C PHE A 364 -24.71 28.60 -12.35
N LYS A 365 -25.21 28.96 -13.54
CA LYS A 365 -26.19 28.12 -14.26
C LYS A 365 -25.53 26.80 -14.64
N LYS A 366 -26.23 25.70 -14.36
CA LYS A 366 -25.73 24.35 -14.57
C LYS A 366 -25.27 24.14 -16.01
N GLU A 367 -26.12 24.49 -16.97
CA GLU A 367 -25.91 24.19 -18.39
C GLU A 367 -24.66 24.91 -18.91
N LEU A 368 -24.52 26.20 -18.61
CA LEU A 368 -23.37 27.02 -19.04
C LEU A 368 -22.06 26.56 -18.40
N LEU A 369 -22.06 26.25 -17.10
CA LEU A 369 -20.84 25.84 -16.41
C LEU A 369 -20.40 24.44 -16.86
N GLU A 370 -21.33 23.50 -17.01
CA GLU A 370 -21.00 22.15 -17.49
C GLU A 370 -20.44 22.18 -18.92
N GLU A 371 -21.05 22.96 -19.81
CA GLU A 371 -20.59 23.11 -21.20
C GLU A 371 -19.20 23.75 -21.28
N PHE A 372 -18.96 24.83 -20.53
CA PHE A 372 -17.65 25.49 -20.48
C PHE A 372 -16.54 24.55 -20.00
N ILE A 373 -16.79 23.78 -18.93
CA ILE A 373 -15.81 22.83 -18.39
C ILE A 373 -15.55 21.70 -19.38
N LEU A 374 -16.59 21.16 -20.02
CA LEU A 374 -16.45 20.15 -21.07
C LEU A 374 -15.60 20.66 -22.23
N GLN A 375 -15.83 21.89 -22.69
CA GLN A 375 -15.05 22.50 -23.76
C GLN A 375 -13.57 22.65 -23.38
N LYS A 376 -13.28 23.04 -22.13
CA LYS A 376 -11.90 23.15 -21.63
C LYS A 376 -11.20 21.79 -21.49
N ILE A 377 -11.93 20.73 -21.14
CA ILE A 377 -11.40 19.36 -21.15
C ILE A 377 -11.08 18.92 -22.58
N ILE A 378 -11.98 19.19 -23.54
CA ILE A 378 -11.76 18.88 -24.95
C ILE A 378 -10.53 19.62 -25.47
N GLU A 379 -10.40 20.92 -25.21
CA GLU A 379 -9.23 21.72 -25.58
C GLU A 379 -7.93 21.13 -24.99
N TYR A 380 -7.95 20.72 -23.72
CA TYR A 380 -6.80 20.10 -23.05
C TYR A 380 -6.39 18.76 -23.69
N ILE A 381 -7.37 17.91 -24.05
CA ILE A 381 -7.12 16.61 -24.68
C ILE A 381 -6.68 16.76 -26.14
N SER A 382 -7.31 17.66 -26.90
CA SER A 382 -6.99 17.91 -28.30
C SER A 382 -5.60 18.54 -28.50
N ASN A 383 -5.05 19.18 -27.48
CA ASN A 383 -3.69 19.73 -27.51
C ASN A 383 -2.60 18.67 -27.29
N VAL A 384 -2.97 17.41 -26.98
CA VAL A 384 -2.02 16.29 -26.95
C VAL A 384 -1.74 15.87 -28.39
N ASN A 385 -0.59 16.28 -28.93
CA ASN A 385 -0.15 15.85 -30.26
C ASN A 385 0.32 14.40 -30.19
N LEU A 386 -0.60 13.45 -30.43
CA LEU A 386 -0.30 12.02 -30.53
C LEU A 386 0.12 11.61 -31.96
N ASP A 387 -0.03 12.49 -32.95
CA ASP A 387 0.12 12.11 -34.36
C ASP A 387 1.55 11.68 -34.69
N SER A 388 2.56 12.32 -34.10
CA SER A 388 3.96 11.93 -34.29
C SER A 388 4.30 10.57 -33.65
N GLU A 389 3.69 10.23 -32.53
CA GLU A 389 3.90 8.93 -31.86
C GLU A 389 3.12 7.81 -32.56
N ILE A 390 1.89 8.10 -33.00
CA ILE A 390 1.10 7.20 -33.83
C ILE A 390 1.84 6.87 -35.12
N GLN A 391 2.41 7.87 -35.79
CA GLN A 391 3.16 7.68 -37.02
C GLN A 391 4.38 6.78 -36.81
N LYS A 392 5.14 6.96 -35.73
CA LYS A 392 6.27 6.08 -35.37
C LYS A 392 5.83 4.63 -35.13
N ILE A 393 4.69 4.43 -34.48
CA ILE A 393 4.12 3.09 -34.25
C ILE A 393 3.75 2.43 -35.59
N GLN A 394 3.09 3.17 -36.49
CA GLN A 394 2.71 2.68 -37.81
C GLN A 394 3.94 2.37 -38.69
N GLU A 395 4.95 3.24 -38.70
CA GLU A 395 6.22 3.00 -39.41
C GLU A 395 6.94 1.75 -38.89
N SER A 396 7.04 1.59 -37.57
CA SER A 396 7.66 0.40 -36.95
C SER A 396 6.89 -0.89 -37.25
N LEU A 397 5.56 -0.85 -37.33
CA LEU A 397 4.73 -2.01 -37.67
C LEU A 397 4.94 -2.41 -39.13
N ASN A 398 4.93 -1.43 -40.05
CA ASN A 398 5.17 -1.66 -41.47
C ASN A 398 6.55 -2.27 -41.74
N GLU A 399 7.60 -1.77 -41.09
CA GLU A 399 8.95 -2.33 -41.23
C GLU A 399 9.02 -3.80 -40.76
N SER A 400 8.34 -4.13 -39.67
CA SER A 400 8.31 -5.50 -39.13
C SER A 400 7.53 -6.45 -40.03
N ASP A 401 6.38 -6.01 -40.53
CA ASP A 401 5.54 -6.79 -41.45
C ASP A 401 6.28 -7.07 -42.77
N GLN A 402 7.02 -6.08 -43.27
CA GLN A 402 7.83 -6.22 -44.47
C GLN A 402 8.98 -7.22 -44.28
N LYS A 403 9.66 -7.21 -43.12
CA LYS A 403 10.70 -8.20 -42.78
C LYS A 403 10.16 -9.62 -42.73
N LEU A 404 8.99 -9.84 -42.11
CA LEU A 404 8.37 -11.15 -42.02
C LEU A 404 7.92 -11.68 -43.39
N LYS A 405 7.35 -10.83 -44.24
CA LYS A 405 7.03 -11.17 -45.63
C LYS A 405 8.26 -11.59 -46.42
N THR A 406 9.38 -10.87 -46.30
CA THR A 406 10.63 -11.24 -46.95
C THR A 406 11.16 -12.59 -46.47
N ALA A 407 11.18 -12.82 -45.15
CA ALA A 407 11.63 -14.10 -44.57
C ALA A 407 10.73 -15.28 -45.00
N LEU A 408 9.42 -15.05 -45.13
CA LEU A 408 8.47 -16.04 -45.61
C LEU A 408 8.70 -16.39 -47.09
N GLU A 409 8.97 -15.40 -47.95
CA GLU A 409 9.35 -15.62 -49.34
C GLU A 409 10.64 -16.44 -49.48
N GLU A 410 11.67 -16.10 -48.70
CA GLU A 410 12.94 -16.84 -48.69
C GLU A 410 12.75 -18.29 -48.25
N THR A 411 11.95 -18.51 -47.21
CA THR A 411 11.62 -19.84 -46.70
C THR A 411 10.84 -20.66 -47.75
N ASN A 412 9.89 -20.04 -48.44
CA ASN A 412 9.16 -20.69 -49.54
C ASN A 412 10.10 -21.09 -50.69
N LYS A 413 11.03 -20.21 -51.09
CA LYS A 413 12.06 -20.53 -52.11
C LYS A 413 12.95 -21.69 -51.67
N LYS A 414 13.32 -21.75 -50.38
CA LYS A 414 14.11 -22.85 -49.81
C LYS A 414 13.34 -24.18 -49.85
N ILE A 415 12.05 -24.18 -49.49
CA ILE A 415 11.19 -25.36 -49.60
C ILE A 415 11.09 -25.83 -51.05
N GLU A 416 10.95 -24.91 -52.00
CA GLU A 416 10.87 -25.27 -53.43
C GLU A 416 12.16 -25.93 -53.94
N ARG A 417 13.33 -25.42 -53.53
CA ARG A 417 14.64 -26.05 -53.85
C ARG A 417 14.75 -27.45 -53.25
N LEU A 418 14.48 -27.60 -51.96
CA LEU A 418 14.57 -28.89 -51.27
C LEU A 418 13.60 -29.93 -51.86
N ASN A 419 12.42 -29.53 -52.32
CA ASN A 419 11.51 -30.43 -53.05
C ASN A 419 12.07 -30.88 -54.40
N LYS A 420 12.77 -30.00 -55.13
CA LYS A 420 13.45 -30.35 -56.39
C LYS A 420 14.59 -31.35 -56.13
N ASP A 421 15.40 -31.09 -55.10
CA ASP A 421 16.51 -31.98 -54.71
C ASP A 421 15.98 -33.36 -54.27
N TYR A 422 14.91 -33.39 -53.47
CA TYR A 422 14.24 -34.63 -53.07
C TYR A 422 13.73 -35.44 -54.27
N ALA A 423 13.12 -34.77 -55.26
CA ALA A 423 12.64 -35.41 -56.48
C ALA A 423 13.80 -35.96 -57.34
N ALA A 424 14.93 -35.25 -57.40
CA ALA A 424 16.12 -35.70 -58.12
C ALA A 424 16.73 -36.95 -57.49
N ILE A 425 16.92 -36.97 -56.16
CA ILE A 425 17.45 -38.14 -55.45
C ILE A 425 16.50 -39.33 -55.56
N ARG A 426 15.19 -39.11 -55.42
CA ARG A 426 14.19 -40.17 -55.61
C ARG A 426 14.25 -40.79 -57.01
N ARG A 427 14.57 -40.00 -58.04
CA ARG A 427 14.74 -40.50 -59.41
C ARG A 427 16.01 -41.34 -59.54
N LEU A 428 17.14 -40.87 -59.00
CA LEU A 428 18.39 -41.64 -58.95
C LEU A 428 18.20 -42.98 -58.24
N LEU A 429 17.39 -43.01 -57.18
CA LEU A 429 17.04 -44.22 -56.45
C LEU A 429 16.20 -45.22 -57.25
N LEU A 430 15.36 -44.73 -58.18
CA LEU A 430 14.53 -45.55 -59.08
C LEU A 430 15.31 -46.07 -60.30
N ASP A 431 16.33 -45.33 -60.73
CA ASP A 431 17.14 -45.63 -61.92
C ASP A 431 18.37 -46.51 -61.60
N LEU A 432 18.52 -46.98 -60.35
CA LEU A 432 19.61 -47.87 -59.92
C LEU A 432 19.52 -49.25 -60.59
N ASP A 433 20.62 -49.73 -61.18
CA ASP A 433 20.75 -51.08 -61.73
C ASP A 433 21.17 -52.06 -60.63
N GLU A 434 20.35 -53.09 -60.40
CA GLU A 434 20.61 -54.13 -59.39
C GLU A 434 21.85 -55.00 -59.70
N ASN A 435 22.38 -54.93 -60.92
CA ASN A 435 23.58 -55.67 -61.32
C ASN A 435 24.91 -54.88 -61.15
N ASP A 436 24.87 -53.64 -60.68
CA ASP A 436 26.07 -52.83 -60.40
C ASP A 436 26.82 -53.37 -59.17
N GLU A 437 28.14 -53.55 -59.27
CA GLU A 437 28.99 -54.01 -58.15
C GLU A 437 28.90 -53.09 -56.91
N ASN A 438 28.50 -51.82 -57.08
CA ASN A 438 28.35 -50.84 -56.02
C ASN A 438 26.88 -50.56 -55.64
N TYR A 439 25.92 -51.36 -56.10
CA TYR A 439 24.47 -51.12 -55.90
C TYR A 439 24.10 -50.85 -54.43
N GLU A 440 24.54 -51.69 -53.49
CA GLU A 440 24.18 -51.52 -52.07
C GLU A 440 24.80 -50.26 -51.46
N LEU A 441 26.04 -49.93 -51.83
CA LEU A 441 26.73 -48.70 -51.39
C LEU A 441 26.02 -47.43 -51.91
N LEU A 442 25.64 -47.41 -53.19
CA LEU A 442 24.93 -46.28 -53.81
C LEU A 442 23.52 -46.12 -53.27
N LYS A 443 22.81 -47.23 -53.04
CA LYS A 443 21.47 -47.25 -52.45
C LYS A 443 21.47 -46.70 -51.02
N GLU A 444 22.40 -47.15 -50.17
CA GLU A 444 22.56 -46.60 -48.81
C GLU A 444 22.89 -45.10 -48.84
N SER A 445 23.80 -44.68 -49.73
CA SER A 445 24.16 -43.27 -49.90
C SER A 445 22.94 -42.41 -50.28
N TYR A 446 22.18 -42.79 -51.31
CA TYR A 446 21.01 -42.02 -51.74
C TYR A 446 19.87 -42.04 -50.72
N GLN A 447 19.68 -43.15 -49.98
CA GLN A 447 18.72 -43.22 -48.88
C GLN A 447 19.09 -42.28 -47.73
N SER A 448 20.39 -42.19 -47.41
CA SER A 448 20.92 -41.24 -46.43
C SER A 448 20.65 -39.79 -46.86
N ASP A 449 21.01 -39.43 -48.10
CA ASP A 449 20.78 -38.08 -48.64
C ASP A 449 19.28 -37.74 -48.69
N GLN A 450 18.43 -38.71 -49.07
CA GLN A 450 16.99 -38.56 -49.08
C GLN A 450 16.44 -38.25 -47.67
N ALA A 451 16.91 -38.97 -46.64
CA ALA A 451 16.53 -38.73 -45.26
C ALA A 451 16.97 -37.35 -44.76
N GLU A 452 18.18 -36.92 -45.13
CA GLU A 452 18.70 -35.60 -44.76
C GLU A 452 17.90 -34.46 -45.40
N ILE A 453 17.56 -34.58 -46.68
CA ILE A 453 16.70 -33.59 -47.38
C ILE A 453 15.31 -33.55 -46.74
N LEU A 454 14.74 -34.71 -46.40
CA LEU A 454 13.42 -34.79 -45.76
C LEU A 454 13.41 -34.07 -44.40
N LYS A 455 14.50 -34.21 -43.62
CA LYS A 455 14.69 -33.50 -42.36
C LYS A 455 14.73 -31.99 -42.57
N LYS A 456 15.56 -31.50 -43.49
CA LYS A 456 15.65 -30.06 -43.85
C LYS A 456 14.31 -29.50 -44.37
N LEU A 457 13.55 -30.31 -45.10
CA LEU A 457 12.23 -29.95 -45.62
C LEU A 457 11.21 -29.77 -44.48
N ASN A 458 11.20 -30.68 -43.50
CA ASN A 458 10.32 -30.60 -42.33
C ASN A 458 10.66 -29.39 -41.46
N GLU A 459 11.94 -29.11 -41.24
CA GLU A 459 12.41 -27.90 -40.54
C GLU A 459 11.94 -26.63 -41.25
N ALA A 460 12.15 -26.53 -42.56
CA ALA A 460 11.72 -25.35 -43.34
C ALA A 460 10.20 -25.16 -43.35
N LYS A 461 9.41 -26.25 -43.41
CA LYS A 461 7.94 -26.21 -43.30
C LYS A 461 7.48 -25.72 -41.93
N LYS A 462 8.16 -26.14 -40.86
CA LYS A 462 7.88 -25.66 -39.51
C LYS A 462 8.15 -24.15 -39.39
N THR A 463 9.30 -23.69 -39.87
CA THR A 463 9.64 -22.25 -39.92
C THR A 463 8.61 -21.45 -40.72
N LYS A 464 8.15 -21.97 -41.87
CA LYS A 464 7.08 -21.33 -42.65
C LYS A 464 5.81 -21.13 -41.81
N GLN A 465 5.37 -22.18 -41.13
CA GLN A 465 4.15 -22.13 -40.31
C GLN A 465 4.29 -21.17 -39.12
N GLU A 466 5.47 -21.09 -38.51
CA GLU A 466 5.79 -20.09 -37.47
C GLU A 466 5.71 -18.65 -38.01
N LEU A 467 6.28 -18.39 -39.19
CA LEU A 467 6.24 -17.08 -39.85
C LEU A 467 4.80 -16.68 -40.24
N GLU A 468 4.00 -17.61 -40.78
CA GLU A 468 2.59 -17.37 -41.12
C GLU A 468 1.74 -17.03 -39.87
N ASN A 469 1.99 -17.71 -38.75
CA ASN A 469 1.33 -17.41 -37.49
C ASN A 469 1.72 -16.02 -36.96
N GLN A 470 3.01 -15.65 -37.03
CA GLN A 470 3.47 -14.32 -36.64
C GLN A 470 2.83 -13.22 -37.47
N LEU A 471 2.69 -13.43 -38.79
CA LEU A 471 2.04 -12.49 -39.70
C LEU A 471 0.56 -12.27 -39.35
N ASN A 472 -0.18 -13.34 -39.05
CA ASN A 472 -1.58 -13.26 -38.61
C ASN A 472 -1.71 -12.50 -37.29
N MET A 473 -0.89 -12.84 -36.28
CA MET A 473 -0.93 -12.15 -34.98
C MET A 473 -0.61 -10.65 -35.11
N GLN A 474 0.30 -10.29 -36.02
CA GLN A 474 0.67 -8.90 -36.24
C GLN A 474 -0.47 -8.11 -36.91
N SER A 475 -1.19 -8.71 -37.86
CA SER A 475 -2.38 -8.11 -38.47
C SER A 475 -3.49 -7.88 -37.44
N ASP A 476 -3.72 -8.82 -36.52
CA ASP A 476 -4.68 -8.66 -35.42
C ASP A 476 -4.27 -7.52 -34.48
N GLN A 477 -2.98 -7.40 -34.16
CA GLN A 477 -2.47 -6.30 -33.34
C GLN A 477 -2.62 -4.94 -34.02
N GLU A 478 -2.34 -4.86 -35.32
CA GLU A 478 -2.49 -3.63 -36.10
C GLU A 478 -3.95 -3.16 -36.12
N ASN A 479 -4.91 -4.07 -36.33
CA ASN A 479 -6.33 -3.77 -36.28
C ASN A 479 -6.77 -3.24 -34.90
N VAL A 480 -6.30 -3.86 -33.81
CA VAL A 480 -6.62 -3.42 -32.44
C VAL A 480 -6.03 -2.04 -32.16
N ILE A 481 -4.76 -1.81 -32.52
CA ILE A 481 -4.08 -0.53 -32.32
C ILE A 481 -4.78 0.57 -33.13
N GLN A 482 -5.13 0.30 -34.38
CA GLN A 482 -5.84 1.23 -35.25
C GLN A 482 -7.23 1.58 -34.68
N THR A 483 -7.96 0.58 -34.17
CA THR A 483 -9.25 0.79 -33.49
C THR A 483 -9.08 1.69 -32.25
N ILE A 484 -8.06 1.44 -31.42
CA ILE A 484 -7.78 2.26 -30.23
C ILE A 484 -7.41 3.70 -30.62
N ILE A 485 -6.61 3.88 -31.68
CA ILE A 485 -6.23 5.21 -32.17
C ILE A 485 -7.46 5.97 -32.68
N GLU A 486 -8.33 5.31 -33.43
CA GLU A 486 -9.59 5.88 -33.91
C GLU A 486 -10.50 6.25 -32.73
N GLU A 487 -10.64 5.37 -31.74
CA GLU A 487 -11.39 5.65 -30.51
C GLU A 487 -10.81 6.83 -29.72
N ILE A 488 -9.49 6.99 -29.64
CA ILE A 488 -8.82 8.11 -28.98
C ILE A 488 -9.05 9.42 -29.76
N ARG A 489 -8.91 9.41 -31.10
CA ARG A 489 -9.21 10.60 -31.93
C ARG A 489 -10.67 11.01 -31.82
N ASP A 490 -11.56 10.02 -31.85
CA ASP A 490 -12.99 10.24 -31.81
C ASP A 490 -13.52 10.47 -30.39
N PHE A 491 -12.72 10.24 -29.34
CA PHE A 491 -13.07 10.59 -27.97
C PHE A 491 -13.45 12.07 -27.84
N SER A 492 -12.69 12.96 -28.49
CA SER A 492 -12.94 14.41 -28.54
C SER A 492 -14.28 14.76 -29.20
N LYS A 493 -14.70 14.01 -30.22
CA LYS A 493 -15.95 14.21 -30.98
C LYS A 493 -17.14 13.55 -30.31
N ASN A 494 -16.94 12.40 -29.68
CA ASN A 494 -17.99 11.55 -29.14
C ASN A 494 -18.38 11.89 -27.71
N ILE A 495 -17.55 12.65 -26.97
CA ILE A 495 -17.86 13.04 -25.59
C ILE A 495 -19.22 13.72 -25.46
N HIS A 496 -19.70 14.45 -26.48
CA HIS A 496 -21.02 15.09 -26.48
C HIS A 496 -22.19 14.09 -26.57
N TYR A 497 -21.99 12.93 -27.20
CA TYR A 497 -23.01 11.88 -27.38
C TYR A 497 -23.02 10.83 -26.25
N VAL A 498 -21.98 10.82 -25.42
CA VAL A 498 -21.89 9.93 -24.26
C VAL A 498 -23.06 10.20 -23.28
N PRO A 499 -23.75 9.13 -22.80
CA PRO A 499 -24.79 9.27 -21.79
C PRO A 499 -24.33 10.06 -20.56
N TYR A 500 -25.22 10.87 -19.99
CA TYR A 500 -24.88 11.83 -18.93
C TYR A 500 -24.17 11.22 -17.71
N HIS A 501 -24.52 9.99 -17.32
CA HIS A 501 -23.87 9.29 -16.22
C HIS A 501 -22.44 8.86 -16.57
N MET A 502 -22.17 8.46 -17.81
CA MET A 502 -20.83 8.12 -18.29
C MET A 502 -19.94 9.36 -18.41
N LYS A 503 -20.49 10.49 -18.87
CA LYS A 503 -19.78 11.80 -18.85
C LYS A 503 -19.29 12.13 -17.45
N LYS A 504 -20.12 11.94 -16.43
CA LYS A 504 -19.74 12.18 -15.04
C LYS A 504 -18.59 11.28 -14.58
N VAL A 505 -18.66 9.98 -14.87
CA VAL A 505 -17.59 9.04 -14.56
C VAL A 505 -16.28 9.46 -15.22
N MET A 506 -16.33 9.85 -16.50
CA MET A 506 -15.15 10.32 -17.23
C MET A 506 -14.55 11.57 -16.60
N ILE A 507 -15.37 12.58 -16.30
CA ILE A 507 -14.92 13.84 -15.70
C ILE A 507 -14.30 13.58 -14.31
N ASP A 508 -14.92 12.76 -13.45
CA ASP A 508 -14.39 12.38 -12.12
C ASP A 508 -13.02 11.66 -12.20
N LYS A 509 -12.66 11.09 -13.36
CA LYS A 509 -11.38 10.42 -13.56
C LYS A 509 -10.32 11.31 -14.18
N ILE A 510 -10.72 12.31 -14.97
CA ILE A 510 -9.84 13.26 -15.67
C ILE A 510 -9.51 14.46 -14.79
N ILE A 511 -10.46 14.93 -13.98
CA ILE A 511 -10.35 16.13 -13.15
C ILE A 511 -10.25 15.72 -11.68
N GLU A 512 -9.21 16.21 -11.01
CA GLU A 512 -9.03 16.06 -9.56
C GLU A 512 -9.87 17.09 -8.80
N LYS A 513 -9.80 18.36 -9.21
CA LYS A 513 -10.58 19.46 -8.63
C LYS A 513 -10.76 20.60 -9.63
N ILE A 514 -11.81 21.39 -9.41
CA ILE A 514 -12.13 22.61 -10.16
C ILE A 514 -12.32 23.72 -9.14
N GLU A 515 -11.53 24.78 -9.25
CA GLU A 515 -11.66 25.96 -8.39
C GLU A 515 -12.37 27.07 -9.16
N ILE A 516 -13.37 27.69 -8.53
CA ILE A 516 -14.11 28.82 -9.07
C ILE A 516 -14.06 29.97 -8.08
N ASP A 517 -13.62 31.13 -8.57
CA ASP A 517 -13.54 32.36 -7.77
C ASP A 517 -14.89 33.11 -7.67
N LYS A 518 -14.91 34.28 -7.02
CA LYS A 518 -16.13 35.11 -6.91
C LYS A 518 -16.60 35.74 -8.23
N ASN A 519 -15.70 35.90 -9.20
CA ASN A 519 -15.98 36.54 -10.48
C ASN A 519 -16.51 35.54 -11.52
N GLY A 520 -16.17 34.26 -11.35
CA GLY A 520 -16.49 33.16 -12.27
C GLY A 520 -15.27 32.59 -12.99
N ASP A 521 -14.06 32.99 -12.60
CA ASP A 521 -12.82 32.47 -13.17
C ASP A 521 -12.59 31.04 -12.67
N VAL A 522 -12.29 30.15 -13.62
CA VAL A 522 -12.21 28.70 -13.40
C VAL A 522 -10.76 28.26 -13.52
N LYS A 523 -10.28 27.51 -12.52
CA LYS A 523 -9.00 26.81 -12.57
C LYS A 523 -9.22 25.30 -12.49
N LEU A 524 -8.75 24.59 -13.50
CA LEU A 524 -8.84 23.14 -13.61
C LEU A 524 -7.57 22.47 -13.09
N TYR A 525 -7.74 21.42 -12.29
CA TYR A 525 -6.66 20.56 -11.84
C TYR A 525 -6.93 19.15 -12.38
N PHE A 526 -6.08 18.71 -13.30
CA PHE A 526 -6.18 17.41 -13.94
C PHE A 526 -5.57 16.33 -13.06
N SER A 527 -6.23 15.17 -12.98
CA SER A 527 -5.75 13.99 -12.25
C SER A 527 -4.52 13.34 -12.90
N ILE A 528 -4.20 13.71 -14.14
CA ILE A 528 -3.04 13.24 -14.90
C ILE A 528 -2.41 14.47 -15.53
N PRO A 529 -1.18 14.86 -15.16
CA PRO A 529 -0.45 15.90 -15.89
C PRO A 529 -0.03 15.33 -17.25
N LEU A 530 -0.59 15.86 -18.34
CA LEU A 530 -0.23 15.49 -19.72
C LEU A 530 0.97 16.30 -20.27
N SER A 531 1.66 17.03 -19.39
CA SER A 531 2.89 17.75 -19.70
C SER A 531 4.00 17.18 -18.81
N PRO A 532 5.17 16.83 -19.36
CA PRO A 532 6.29 16.42 -18.54
C PRO A 532 6.73 17.64 -17.71
N ASN A 533 6.53 17.59 -16.39
CA ASN A 533 7.28 18.45 -15.50
C ASN A 533 8.71 17.92 -15.52
N GLU A 534 9.57 18.64 -16.25
CA GLU A 534 11.01 18.56 -16.19
C GLU A 534 11.46 18.82 -14.75
N GLU A 535 11.86 17.77 -14.05
CA GLU A 535 12.90 17.75 -13.02
C GLU A 535 12.99 16.32 -12.44
N GLN A 536 13.47 15.37 -13.25
CA GLN A 536 14.10 14.18 -12.70
C GLN A 536 15.58 14.52 -12.50
N LYS A 537 15.99 14.70 -11.24
CA LYS A 537 17.41 14.79 -10.88
C LYS A 537 18.13 13.55 -11.41
N ASP A 538 19.00 13.78 -12.37
CA ASP A 538 19.87 12.77 -12.96
C ASP A 538 20.76 12.16 -11.87
N MET A 539 20.88 10.84 -11.89
CA MET A 539 21.66 10.05 -10.96
C MET A 539 22.19 8.86 -11.76
N GLY A 540 23.36 9.03 -12.37
CA GLY A 540 23.89 8.07 -13.35
C GLY A 540 24.33 6.72 -12.75
N GLY A 541 24.17 5.67 -13.56
CA GLY A 541 24.75 4.33 -13.36
C GLY A 541 23.86 3.34 -12.64
N LYS A 542 22.54 3.59 -12.52
CA LYS A 542 21.63 2.74 -11.71
C LYS A 542 21.20 1.49 -12.45
N ILE A 543 21.20 0.36 -11.73
CA ILE A 543 20.64 -0.88 -12.25
C ILE A 543 19.43 -1.29 -11.43
N SER A 544 18.35 -1.63 -12.14
CA SER A 544 17.23 -2.37 -11.57
C SER A 544 17.24 -3.78 -12.12
N PHE A 545 16.98 -4.77 -11.26
CA PHE A 545 16.60 -6.10 -11.72
C PHE A 545 15.14 -6.38 -11.38
N ILE A 546 14.53 -7.28 -12.12
CA ILE A 546 13.14 -7.69 -11.95
C ILE A 546 13.10 -9.21 -11.96
N SER A 547 12.64 -9.79 -10.86
CA SER A 547 12.03 -11.11 -10.94
C SER A 547 10.53 -10.97 -11.08
N PHE A 548 9.95 -11.78 -11.97
CA PHE A 548 8.51 -11.92 -12.14
C PHE A 548 7.80 -12.53 -10.92
N GLY A 549 8.57 -12.97 -9.92
CA GLY A 549 8.06 -13.67 -8.76
C GLY A 549 7.84 -15.15 -9.06
N GLY A 550 7.89 -15.95 -8.00
CA GLY A 550 7.75 -17.40 -8.05
C GLY A 550 7.79 -17.98 -6.65
N VAL A 551 7.61 -19.28 -6.56
CA VAL A 551 7.58 -20.01 -5.29
C VAL A 551 9.02 -20.29 -4.87
N GLY A 552 9.42 -19.88 -3.66
CA GLY A 552 10.82 -19.97 -3.20
C GLY A 552 11.77 -18.99 -3.90
N ASP A 553 11.24 -17.93 -4.54
CA ASP A 553 12.09 -16.97 -5.24
C ASP A 553 12.83 -16.02 -4.28
N THR A 554 13.90 -16.55 -3.69
CA THR A 554 14.83 -15.90 -2.76
C THR A 554 15.84 -14.98 -3.48
N THR A 555 15.85 -14.99 -4.82
CA THR A 555 16.84 -14.33 -5.68
C THR A 555 17.13 -12.89 -5.28
N THR A 556 16.10 -12.10 -4.96
CA THR A 556 16.29 -10.66 -4.65
C THR A 556 17.12 -10.43 -3.39
N LEU A 557 17.00 -11.31 -2.38
CA LEU A 557 17.71 -11.18 -1.10
C LEU A 557 19.21 -11.50 -1.24
N VAL A 558 19.56 -12.39 -2.17
CA VAL A 558 20.96 -12.76 -2.46
C VAL A 558 21.56 -11.79 -3.48
N LEU A 559 20.87 -11.58 -4.60
CA LEU A 559 21.39 -10.86 -5.76
C LEU A 559 21.71 -9.40 -5.44
N GLY A 560 20.85 -8.71 -4.68
CA GLY A 560 21.05 -7.30 -4.33
C GLY A 560 22.39 -7.06 -3.62
N PRO A 561 22.61 -7.66 -2.43
CA PRO A 561 23.87 -7.51 -1.69
C PRO A 561 25.09 -8.01 -2.45
N LEU A 562 24.92 -9.08 -3.24
CA LEU A 562 25.98 -9.68 -4.03
C LEU A 562 26.51 -8.75 -5.13
N VAL A 563 25.64 -8.07 -5.90
CA VAL A 563 26.13 -7.12 -6.91
C VAL A 563 26.54 -5.79 -6.28
N ALA A 564 25.93 -5.40 -5.17
CA ALA A 564 26.30 -4.19 -4.44
C ALA A 564 27.70 -4.29 -3.81
N SER A 565 28.13 -5.49 -3.37
CA SER A 565 29.49 -5.70 -2.85
C SER A 565 30.58 -5.51 -3.90
N VAL A 566 30.26 -5.68 -5.19
CA VAL A 566 31.17 -5.41 -6.31
C VAL A 566 30.95 -4.02 -6.93
N GLY A 567 30.22 -3.14 -6.24
CA GLY A 567 30.12 -1.71 -6.56
C GLY A 567 29.00 -1.35 -7.54
N VAL A 568 28.06 -2.26 -7.83
CA VAL A 568 26.88 -1.97 -8.65
C VAL A 568 25.80 -1.30 -7.78
N PRO A 569 25.29 -0.10 -8.12
CA PRO A 569 24.21 0.53 -7.38
C PRO A 569 22.86 -0.12 -7.73
N VAL A 570 22.22 -0.69 -6.71
CA VAL A 570 20.93 -1.40 -6.77
C VAL A 570 19.84 -0.52 -6.17
N ALA A 571 19.06 0.10 -7.04
CA ALA A 571 17.87 0.87 -6.67
C ALA A 571 16.61 0.02 -6.90
N LYS A 572 16.21 -0.75 -5.88
CA LYS A 572 15.15 -1.76 -6.06
C LYS A 572 13.83 -1.32 -5.41
N MET A 573 12.79 -1.18 -6.23
CA MET A 573 11.41 -1.18 -5.75
C MET A 573 10.82 -2.58 -5.82
N SER A 574 10.19 -3.00 -4.74
CA SER A 574 9.57 -4.31 -4.58
C SER A 574 8.10 -4.19 -4.19
N GLY A 575 7.32 -5.22 -4.51
CA GLY A 575 5.94 -5.34 -4.07
C GLY A 575 5.84 -6.24 -2.85
N ARG A 576 4.69 -6.15 -2.18
CA ARG A 576 4.20 -7.17 -1.25
C ARG A 576 3.57 -8.32 -2.03
N GLY A 577 3.58 -9.52 -1.46
CA GLY A 577 3.00 -10.72 -2.04
C GLY A 577 1.48 -10.74 -1.97
N LEU A 578 0.85 -11.29 -3.01
CA LEU A 578 -0.56 -11.66 -3.07
C LEU A 578 -0.63 -13.07 -3.66
N GLY A 579 -1.31 -13.99 -2.97
CA GLY A 579 -1.37 -15.40 -3.32
C GLY A 579 -0.35 -16.26 -2.55
N HIS A 580 0.31 -17.16 -3.27
CA HIS A 580 0.94 -18.37 -2.74
C HIS A 580 2.18 -18.13 -1.85
N THR A 581 2.91 -17.03 -1.98
CA THR A 581 4.05 -16.68 -1.10
C THR A 581 4.10 -15.19 -0.79
N GLY A 582 4.83 -14.83 0.27
CA GLY A 582 5.18 -13.44 0.57
C GLY A 582 6.08 -12.84 -0.52
N GLY A 583 5.90 -11.56 -0.80
CA GLY A 583 6.78 -10.81 -1.71
C GLY A 583 8.10 -10.48 -1.02
N THR A 584 9.09 -9.96 -1.75
CA THR A 584 10.39 -9.56 -1.16
C THR A 584 10.25 -8.70 0.09
N ILE A 585 9.28 -7.78 0.10
CA ILE A 585 9.02 -6.92 1.27
C ILE A 585 8.59 -7.74 2.48
N ASP A 586 7.68 -8.69 2.30
CA ASP A 586 7.20 -9.53 3.40
C ASP A 586 8.33 -10.40 3.96
N LYS A 587 9.24 -10.88 3.09
CA LYS A 587 10.46 -11.59 3.51
C LYS A 587 11.38 -10.70 4.34
N LEU A 588 11.66 -9.48 3.89
CA LEU A 588 12.53 -8.53 4.61
C LEU A 588 11.95 -8.09 5.96
N GLU A 589 10.62 -7.96 6.06
CA GLU A 589 9.95 -7.64 7.33
C GLU A 589 10.02 -8.77 8.37
N SER A 590 10.48 -9.97 8.00
CA SER A 590 10.84 -11.00 8.98
C SER A 590 12.10 -10.65 9.77
N VAL A 591 12.93 -9.72 9.28
CA VAL A 591 14.05 -9.15 10.03
C VAL A 591 13.52 -8.09 11.00
N PRO A 592 13.67 -8.28 12.33
CA PRO A 592 13.14 -7.34 13.31
C PRO A 592 13.64 -5.91 13.07
N GLY A 593 12.72 -4.94 13.04
CA GLY A 593 13.01 -3.51 12.87
C GLY A 593 13.19 -3.05 11.41
N PHE A 594 13.26 -3.97 10.44
CA PHE A 594 13.40 -3.59 9.04
C PHE A 594 12.15 -2.86 8.54
N HIS A 595 12.34 -1.75 7.82
CA HIS A 595 11.23 -0.96 7.28
C HIS A 595 11.49 -0.55 5.82
N VAL A 596 10.41 -0.48 5.04
CA VAL A 596 10.42 -0.20 3.60
C VAL A 596 9.78 1.14 3.24
N GLU A 597 9.24 1.85 4.23
CA GLU A 597 8.68 3.19 4.09
C GLU A 597 9.76 4.22 4.38
N ILE A 598 10.52 4.58 3.35
CA ILE A 598 11.56 5.61 3.39
C ILE A 598 11.26 6.71 2.37
N THR A 599 11.77 7.91 2.62
CA THR A 599 11.57 9.04 1.71
C THR A 599 12.41 8.88 0.43
N ASN A 600 12.08 9.62 -0.63
CA ASN A 600 12.88 9.60 -1.86
C ASN A 600 14.33 10.03 -1.62
N ASP A 601 14.56 11.07 -0.80
CA ASP A 601 15.91 11.56 -0.49
C ASP A 601 16.70 10.50 0.29
N GLU A 602 16.08 9.88 1.29
CA GLU A 602 16.70 8.79 2.06
C GLU A 602 17.01 7.57 1.19
N PHE A 603 16.10 7.20 0.28
CA PHE A 603 16.35 6.12 -0.68
C PHE A 603 17.57 6.39 -1.55
N ILE A 604 17.71 7.62 -2.05
CA ILE A 604 18.85 8.04 -2.86
C ILE A 604 20.14 7.97 -2.03
N ASP A 605 20.11 8.49 -0.81
CA ASP A 605 21.27 8.48 0.10
C ASP A 605 21.73 7.06 0.43
N LEU A 606 20.80 6.14 0.68
CA LEU A 606 21.11 4.73 0.93
C LEU A 606 21.75 4.05 -0.27
N VAL A 607 21.24 4.25 -1.48
CA VAL A 607 21.85 3.70 -2.70
C VAL A 607 23.22 4.32 -2.94
N ASN A 608 23.40 5.62 -2.72
CA ASN A 608 24.69 6.27 -2.92
C ASN A 608 25.74 5.76 -1.93
N LYS A 609 25.37 5.63 -0.66
CA LYS A 609 26.24 5.25 0.46
C LYS A 609 26.54 3.75 0.48
N ASN A 610 25.52 2.91 0.35
CA ASN A 610 25.61 1.47 0.59
C ASN A 610 25.50 0.64 -0.71
N LYS A 611 25.25 1.29 -1.86
CA LYS A 611 25.00 0.65 -3.16
C LYS A 611 23.76 -0.22 -3.23
N ILE A 612 22.93 -0.27 -2.19
CA ILE A 612 21.67 -1.00 -2.20
C ILE A 612 20.64 -0.33 -1.30
N ALA A 613 19.41 -0.27 -1.80
CA ALA A 613 18.21 -0.04 -1.00
C ALA A 613 17.01 -0.75 -1.61
N VAL A 614 16.11 -1.24 -0.76
CA VAL A 614 14.86 -1.87 -1.17
C VAL A 614 13.68 -1.11 -0.58
N VAL A 615 12.78 -0.61 -1.42
CA VAL A 615 11.63 0.18 -0.99
C VAL A 615 10.31 -0.39 -1.48
N GLY A 616 9.24 -0.03 -0.76
CA GLY A 616 7.86 -0.22 -1.20
C GLY A 616 7.55 0.54 -2.48
N GLN A 617 6.51 0.09 -3.20
CA GLN A 617 5.97 0.88 -4.30
C GLN A 617 5.37 2.17 -3.75
N SER A 618 5.99 3.32 -4.04
CA SER A 618 5.42 4.62 -3.70
C SER A 618 4.12 4.84 -4.47
N GLY A 619 3.12 5.44 -3.82
CA GLY A 619 1.75 5.49 -4.33
C GLY A 619 1.55 6.26 -5.64
N ASN A 620 2.57 6.94 -6.17
CA ASN A 620 2.46 7.93 -7.25
C ASN A 620 3.43 7.74 -8.45
N LEU A 621 4.14 6.62 -8.56
CA LEU A 621 5.16 6.47 -9.63
C LEU A 621 4.55 6.22 -11.02
N THR A 622 3.54 5.35 -11.13
CA THR A 622 2.82 5.04 -12.37
C THR A 622 1.31 5.00 -12.13
N PRO A 623 0.66 6.17 -11.94
CA PRO A 623 -0.74 6.24 -11.53
C PRO A 623 -1.72 5.64 -12.56
N ALA A 624 -1.38 5.70 -13.84
CA ALA A 624 -2.16 5.07 -14.91
C ALA A 624 -2.11 3.53 -14.81
N ASP A 625 -0.92 2.96 -14.70
CA ASP A 625 -0.72 1.51 -14.52
C ASP A 625 -1.45 1.00 -13.27
N LYS A 626 -1.38 1.73 -12.14
CA LYS A 626 -2.10 1.35 -10.92
C LYS A 626 -3.62 1.22 -11.13
N LYS A 627 -4.23 2.17 -11.86
CA LYS A 627 -5.67 2.11 -12.18
C LYS A 627 -5.97 1.02 -13.20
N LEU A 628 -5.14 0.87 -14.23
CA LEU A 628 -5.34 -0.10 -15.30
C LEU A 628 -5.15 -1.54 -14.81
N TYR A 629 -4.14 -1.80 -13.98
CA TYR A 629 -3.92 -3.10 -13.35
C TYR A 629 -5.11 -3.48 -12.45
N ALA A 630 -5.60 -2.56 -11.63
CA ALA A 630 -6.78 -2.80 -10.79
C ALA A 630 -8.04 -3.12 -11.61
N LEU A 631 -8.19 -2.50 -12.79
CA LEU A 631 -9.27 -2.86 -13.72
C LEU A 631 -9.06 -4.26 -14.29
N ARG A 632 -7.85 -4.55 -14.79
CA ARG A 632 -7.50 -5.84 -15.39
C ARG A 632 -7.73 -7.02 -14.46
N ASP A 633 -7.39 -6.83 -13.19
CA ASP A 633 -7.53 -7.83 -12.12
C ASP A 633 -8.99 -8.28 -11.92
N VAL A 634 -9.95 -7.35 -12.07
CA VAL A 634 -11.38 -7.64 -11.91
C VAL A 634 -12.12 -7.91 -13.22
N THR A 635 -11.44 -7.78 -14.37
CA THR A 635 -12.00 -8.03 -15.71
C THR A 635 -11.36 -9.20 -16.43
N ALA A 636 -10.55 -10.02 -15.76
CA ALA A 636 -9.83 -11.16 -16.34
C ALA A 636 -8.93 -10.80 -17.54
N THR A 637 -8.41 -9.57 -17.61
CA THR A 637 -7.51 -9.10 -18.67
C THR A 637 -6.07 -8.90 -18.16
N VAL A 638 -5.71 -9.58 -17.07
CA VAL A 638 -4.34 -9.59 -16.55
C VAL A 638 -3.42 -10.32 -17.52
N ASN A 639 -3.82 -11.49 -18.04
CA ASN A 639 -2.97 -12.36 -18.85
C ASN A 639 -2.90 -11.94 -20.32
N SER A 640 -2.24 -10.81 -20.58
CA SER A 640 -2.02 -10.25 -21.92
C SER A 640 -0.60 -9.70 -22.01
N ILE A 641 0.23 -10.27 -22.90
CA ILE A 641 1.66 -9.93 -23.02
C ILE A 641 1.88 -8.41 -23.15
N PRO A 642 1.20 -7.67 -24.06
CA PRO A 642 1.40 -6.22 -24.17
C PRO A 642 1.07 -5.46 -22.88
N LEU A 643 -0.01 -5.85 -22.18
CA LEU A 643 -0.42 -5.20 -20.93
C LEU A 643 0.48 -5.56 -19.73
N ILE A 644 1.09 -6.74 -19.75
CA ILE A 644 2.07 -7.16 -18.73
C ILE A 644 3.39 -6.43 -18.96
N ALA A 645 3.91 -6.45 -20.19
CA ALA A 645 5.16 -5.81 -20.56
C ALA A 645 5.12 -4.31 -20.28
N SER A 646 4.07 -3.60 -20.74
CA SER A 646 3.89 -2.17 -20.46
C SER A 646 3.72 -1.86 -18.97
N SER A 647 2.96 -2.68 -18.24
CA SER A 647 2.78 -2.52 -16.79
C SER A 647 4.10 -2.63 -16.04
N ILE A 648 4.90 -3.65 -16.34
CA ILE A 648 6.17 -3.90 -15.65
C ILE A 648 7.21 -2.86 -16.05
N MET A 649 7.39 -2.61 -17.34
CA MET A 649 8.41 -1.69 -17.84
C MET A 649 8.12 -0.25 -17.45
N SER A 650 6.86 0.21 -17.48
CA SER A 650 6.51 1.59 -17.07
C SER A 650 6.99 1.92 -15.66
N LYS A 651 6.78 1.00 -14.69
CA LYS A 651 7.24 1.17 -13.30
C LYS A 651 8.76 1.31 -13.20
N LYS A 652 9.50 0.67 -14.09
CA LYS A 652 10.96 0.50 -14.01
C LYS A 652 11.70 1.61 -14.71
N ILE A 653 11.16 2.01 -15.86
CA ILE A 653 11.56 3.22 -16.56
C ILE A 653 11.27 4.45 -15.68
N ALA A 654 10.09 4.52 -15.06
CA ALA A 654 9.74 5.62 -14.16
C ALA A 654 10.60 5.65 -12.88
N ALA A 655 11.14 4.51 -12.44
CA ALA A 655 12.10 4.43 -11.34
C ALA A 655 13.46 5.10 -11.65
N GLY A 656 13.73 5.37 -12.93
CA GLY A 656 14.99 5.94 -13.39
C GLY A 656 16.16 4.95 -13.42
N ALA A 657 15.91 3.66 -13.71
CA ALA A 657 16.98 2.69 -13.91
C ALA A 657 17.61 2.87 -15.30
N ASP A 658 18.94 2.88 -15.39
CA ASP A 658 19.70 3.01 -16.64
C ASP A 658 19.86 1.67 -17.36
N ALA A 659 19.98 0.60 -16.58
CA ALA A 659 19.96 -0.78 -17.06
C ALA A 659 18.93 -1.63 -16.31
N ILE A 660 18.34 -2.58 -17.03
CA ILE A 660 17.28 -3.46 -16.55
C ILE A 660 17.62 -4.91 -16.86
N VAL A 661 17.74 -5.75 -15.84
CA VAL A 661 17.84 -7.21 -16.00
C VAL A 661 16.52 -7.85 -15.59
N LEU A 662 15.94 -8.65 -16.48
CA LEU A 662 14.65 -9.31 -16.31
C LEU A 662 14.86 -10.80 -16.07
N ASP A 663 14.20 -11.36 -15.08
CA ASP A 663 14.13 -12.79 -14.81
C ASP A 663 12.69 -13.25 -15.05
N VAL A 664 12.45 -13.75 -16.27
CA VAL A 664 11.14 -14.18 -16.75
C VAL A 664 11.00 -15.67 -16.49
N LYS A 665 10.16 -16.00 -15.51
CA LYS A 665 9.89 -17.39 -15.11
C LYS A 665 9.04 -18.12 -16.14
N THR A 666 9.28 -19.43 -16.31
CA THR A 666 8.41 -20.35 -17.06
C THR A 666 8.08 -21.60 -16.25
N GLY A 667 6.97 -22.29 -16.54
CA GLY A 667 6.53 -23.50 -15.84
C GLY A 667 5.42 -23.32 -14.82
N ALA A 668 5.11 -24.37 -14.07
CA ALA A 668 3.91 -24.47 -13.23
C ALA A 668 3.80 -23.38 -12.14
N GLY A 669 4.90 -22.87 -11.59
CA GLY A 669 4.90 -21.77 -10.61
C GLY A 669 5.05 -20.38 -11.22
N ALA A 670 5.25 -20.28 -12.53
CA ALA A 670 5.41 -19.00 -13.21
C ALA A 670 4.08 -18.35 -13.57
N PHE A 671 4.12 -17.05 -13.85
CA PHE A 671 3.00 -16.35 -14.45
C PHE A 671 2.78 -16.80 -15.92
N MET A 672 3.87 -16.98 -16.68
CA MET A 672 3.87 -17.57 -18.02
C MET A 672 4.12 -19.07 -17.91
N LYS A 673 3.11 -19.91 -18.14
CA LYS A 673 3.28 -21.37 -18.02
C LYS A 673 4.06 -21.96 -19.19
N ASP A 674 3.79 -21.49 -20.41
CA ASP A 674 4.44 -21.93 -21.64
C ASP A 674 5.79 -21.22 -21.87
N LEU A 675 6.76 -21.94 -22.41
CA LEU A 675 8.10 -21.41 -22.68
C LEU A 675 8.10 -20.37 -23.81
N ASN A 676 7.26 -20.54 -24.85
CA ASN A 676 7.19 -19.60 -25.96
C ASN A 676 6.54 -18.29 -25.52
N ASP A 677 5.51 -18.35 -24.66
CA ASP A 677 4.90 -17.15 -24.08
C ASP A 677 5.90 -16.39 -23.19
N ALA A 678 6.70 -17.11 -22.39
CA ALA A 678 7.79 -16.52 -21.62
C ALA A 678 8.84 -15.83 -22.53
N LYS A 679 9.22 -16.47 -23.65
CA LYS A 679 10.11 -15.87 -24.67
C LYS A 679 9.51 -14.63 -25.30
N ALA A 680 8.24 -14.67 -25.69
CA ALA A 680 7.54 -13.55 -26.29
C ALA A 680 7.45 -12.35 -25.33
N LEU A 681 7.15 -12.61 -24.05
CA LEU A 681 7.09 -11.59 -23.01
C LEU A 681 8.47 -10.98 -22.72
N ALA A 682 9.50 -11.82 -22.58
CA ALA A 682 10.88 -11.39 -22.38
C ALA A 682 11.35 -10.48 -23.52
N LYS A 683 11.15 -10.90 -24.78
CA LYS A 683 11.49 -10.12 -25.97
C LYS A 683 10.76 -8.78 -26.00
N ALA A 684 9.44 -8.77 -25.77
CA ALA A 684 8.65 -7.54 -25.75
C ALA A 684 9.17 -6.51 -24.72
N MET A 685 9.57 -6.95 -23.53
CA MET A 685 10.11 -6.05 -22.51
C MET A 685 11.52 -5.56 -22.81
N VAL A 686 12.39 -6.43 -23.33
CA VAL A 686 13.73 -6.05 -23.80
C VAL A 686 13.61 -4.97 -24.89
N ASP A 687 12.74 -5.19 -25.88
CA ASP A 687 12.47 -4.23 -26.95
C ASP A 687 11.94 -2.90 -26.42
N ILE A 688 10.98 -2.91 -25.47
CA ILE A 688 10.45 -1.68 -24.85
C ILE A 688 11.57 -0.91 -24.15
N GLY A 689 12.37 -1.58 -23.32
CA GLY A 689 13.43 -0.95 -22.54
C GLY A 689 14.50 -0.33 -23.43
N ASN A 690 14.97 -1.09 -24.43
CA ASN A 690 15.97 -0.62 -25.38
C ASN A 690 15.47 0.56 -26.23
N ARG A 691 14.19 0.56 -26.65
CA ARG A 691 13.58 1.68 -27.41
C ARG A 691 13.51 3.00 -26.64
N VAL A 692 13.38 2.95 -25.31
CA VAL A 692 13.39 4.15 -24.46
C VAL A 692 14.79 4.46 -23.88
N GLY A 693 15.84 3.84 -24.44
CA GLY A 693 17.23 4.12 -24.11
C GLY A 693 17.73 3.46 -22.82
N ARG A 694 17.07 2.42 -22.31
CA ARG A 694 17.52 1.64 -21.14
C ARG A 694 18.14 0.32 -21.58
N LYS A 695 19.39 0.05 -21.19
CA LYS A 695 20.08 -1.21 -21.53
C LYS A 695 19.34 -2.38 -20.88
N THR A 696 18.62 -3.18 -21.66
CA THR A 696 17.71 -4.19 -21.11
C THR A 696 18.11 -5.58 -21.57
N MET A 697 18.17 -6.53 -20.64
CA MET A 697 18.42 -7.95 -20.91
C MET A 697 17.43 -8.80 -20.13
N ALA A 698 17.13 -10.01 -20.61
CA ALA A 698 16.25 -10.96 -19.97
C ALA A 698 16.85 -12.37 -19.92
N ILE A 699 16.63 -13.05 -18.80
CA ILE A 699 16.92 -14.46 -18.59
C ILE A 699 15.59 -15.19 -18.45
N ILE A 700 15.44 -16.33 -19.12
CA ILE A 700 14.28 -17.20 -18.96
C ILE A 700 14.68 -18.36 -18.05
N SER A 701 14.09 -18.42 -16.87
CA SER A 701 14.44 -19.42 -15.84
C SER A 701 13.27 -20.32 -15.45
N ASP A 702 13.60 -21.53 -15.01
CA ASP A 702 12.63 -22.52 -14.57
C ASP A 702 11.90 -22.11 -13.29
N MET A 703 10.63 -22.47 -13.25
CA MET A 703 9.75 -22.40 -12.09
C MET A 703 8.75 -23.56 -12.15
N SER A 704 9.11 -24.68 -12.78
CA SER A 704 8.32 -25.91 -12.74
C SER A 704 8.24 -26.46 -11.31
N GLN A 705 9.34 -26.37 -10.58
CA GLN A 705 9.47 -26.61 -9.14
C GLN A 705 9.89 -25.32 -8.41
N PRO A 706 9.69 -25.22 -7.08
CA PRO A 706 10.18 -24.09 -6.30
C PRO A 706 11.70 -23.91 -6.44
N LEU A 707 12.15 -22.66 -6.53
CA LEU A 707 13.57 -22.32 -6.53
C LEU A 707 14.14 -22.50 -5.11
N GLY A 708 15.35 -23.05 -4.99
CA GLY A 708 15.94 -23.34 -3.69
C GLY A 708 15.15 -24.42 -2.93
N TYR A 709 15.23 -24.42 -1.61
CA TYR A 709 14.50 -25.35 -0.75
C TYR A 709 13.43 -24.65 0.10
N ALA A 710 13.68 -23.42 0.53
CA ALA A 710 12.81 -22.67 1.42
C ALA A 710 11.66 -21.98 0.68
N ILE A 711 10.45 -22.06 1.26
CA ILE A 711 9.24 -21.42 0.76
C ILE A 711 8.55 -20.75 1.96
N GLY A 712 8.59 -19.42 2.04
CA GLY A 712 8.06 -18.68 3.18
C GLY A 712 8.62 -17.26 3.28
N ASN A 713 8.85 -16.79 4.51
CA ASN A 713 9.40 -15.45 4.76
C ASN A 713 10.73 -15.54 5.51
N ALA A 714 10.71 -15.80 6.82
CA ALA A 714 11.93 -15.97 7.62
C ALA A 714 12.81 -17.12 7.11
N LEU A 715 12.20 -18.21 6.65
CA LEU A 715 12.89 -19.37 6.08
C LEU A 715 13.71 -18.99 4.84
N GLU A 716 13.16 -18.13 3.97
CA GLU A 716 13.85 -17.67 2.76
C GLU A 716 14.94 -16.64 3.09
N VAL A 717 14.77 -15.83 4.14
CA VAL A 717 15.86 -14.96 4.63
C VAL A 717 17.03 -15.80 5.14
N LYS A 718 16.77 -16.89 5.86
CA LYS A 718 17.81 -17.83 6.29
C LYS A 718 18.52 -18.46 5.08
N GLU A 719 17.76 -18.93 4.08
CA GLU A 719 18.35 -19.50 2.86
C GLU A 719 19.20 -18.47 2.12
N ALA A 720 18.77 -17.20 2.05
CA ALA A 720 19.58 -16.14 1.46
C ALA A 720 20.90 -15.91 2.20
N ILE A 721 20.90 -15.97 3.54
CA ILE A 721 22.11 -15.89 4.37
C ILE A 721 23.06 -17.06 4.05
N ASP A 722 22.52 -18.27 3.95
CA ASP A 722 23.29 -19.48 3.64
C ASP A 722 23.90 -19.39 2.22
N THR A 723 23.13 -18.91 1.22
CA THR A 723 23.65 -18.68 -0.15
C THR A 723 24.74 -17.61 -0.19
N LEU A 724 24.60 -16.50 0.57
CA LEU A 724 25.61 -15.45 0.63
C LEU A 724 26.92 -15.91 1.31
N LYS A 725 26.88 -16.99 2.09
CA LYS A 725 28.06 -17.69 2.64
C LYS A 725 28.69 -18.70 1.67
N GLY A 726 28.01 -18.99 0.55
CA GLY A 726 28.39 -20.06 -0.37
C GLY A 726 27.96 -21.46 0.09
N GLU A 727 26.99 -21.54 1.00
CA GLU A 727 26.45 -22.79 1.59
C GLU A 727 24.98 -23.03 1.20
N GLY A 728 24.47 -22.27 0.22
CA GLY A 728 23.07 -22.31 -0.20
C GLY A 728 22.76 -23.36 -1.28
N PRO A 729 21.50 -23.41 -1.74
CA PRO A 729 21.08 -24.30 -2.82
C PRO A 729 21.80 -23.97 -4.14
N GLU A 730 22.25 -25.00 -4.87
CA GLU A 730 23.00 -24.85 -6.12
C GLU A 730 22.19 -24.12 -7.21
N ASP A 731 20.89 -24.40 -7.31
CA ASP A 731 20.00 -23.77 -8.30
C ASP A 731 19.80 -22.27 -8.03
N LEU A 732 19.56 -21.90 -6.78
CA LEU A 732 19.47 -20.49 -6.37
C LEU A 732 20.79 -19.75 -6.60
N GLN A 733 21.91 -20.36 -6.19
CA GLN A 733 23.23 -19.76 -6.36
C GLN A 733 23.56 -19.54 -7.85
N GLU A 734 23.32 -20.54 -8.71
CA GLU A 734 23.59 -20.43 -10.14
C GLU A 734 22.74 -19.34 -10.80
N LEU A 735 21.44 -19.27 -10.47
CA LEU A 735 20.57 -18.22 -11.00
C LEU A 735 21.05 -16.82 -10.57
N CYS A 736 21.45 -16.65 -9.30
CA CYS A 736 21.99 -15.39 -8.81
C CYS A 736 23.30 -15.00 -9.49
N LEU A 737 24.21 -15.96 -9.75
CA LEU A 737 25.44 -15.70 -10.48
C LEU A 737 25.17 -15.31 -11.93
N VAL A 738 24.26 -16.00 -12.63
CA VAL A 738 23.87 -15.66 -14.00
C VAL A 738 23.28 -14.25 -14.07
N LEU A 739 22.26 -13.95 -13.25
CA LEU A 739 21.63 -12.63 -13.24
C LEU A 739 22.62 -11.53 -12.83
N GLY A 740 23.43 -11.81 -11.80
CA GLY A 740 24.43 -10.89 -11.29
C GLY A 740 25.50 -10.55 -12.33
N SER A 741 25.98 -11.54 -13.08
CA SER A 741 26.96 -11.30 -14.14
C SER A 741 26.45 -10.30 -15.18
N HIS A 742 25.17 -10.41 -15.58
CA HIS A 742 24.57 -9.46 -16.51
C HIS A 742 24.41 -8.07 -15.90
N MET A 743 24.02 -7.99 -14.62
CA MET A 743 23.95 -6.70 -13.92
C MET A 743 25.32 -6.02 -13.84
N VAL A 744 26.36 -6.73 -13.42
CA VAL A 744 27.72 -6.19 -13.29
C VAL A 744 28.28 -5.76 -14.65
N TYR A 745 28.01 -6.54 -15.70
CA TYR A 745 28.39 -6.20 -17.07
C TYR A 745 27.66 -4.94 -17.57
N LEU A 746 26.34 -4.87 -17.40
CA LEU A 746 25.55 -3.69 -17.80
C LEU A 746 25.91 -2.44 -16.98
N ALA A 747 26.44 -2.60 -15.77
CA ALA A 747 26.95 -1.53 -14.91
C ALA A 747 28.32 -1.01 -15.34
N GLU A 748 28.92 -1.62 -16.35
CA GLU A 748 30.29 -1.33 -16.79
C GLU A 748 31.30 -1.53 -15.64
N LYS A 749 31.04 -2.50 -14.76
CA LYS A 749 31.96 -2.91 -13.67
C LYS A 749 32.83 -4.10 -14.05
N ALA A 750 32.52 -4.77 -15.15
CA ALA A 750 33.30 -5.83 -15.75
C ALA A 750 33.27 -5.68 -17.29
N SER A 751 34.35 -6.11 -17.94
CA SER A 751 34.49 -6.08 -19.41
C SER A 751 33.83 -7.27 -20.10
N SER A 752 33.54 -8.36 -19.37
CA SER A 752 32.83 -9.54 -19.86
C SER A 752 31.94 -10.17 -18.78
N LEU A 753 31.03 -11.07 -19.20
CA LEU A 753 30.20 -11.85 -18.27
C LEU A 753 31.02 -12.82 -17.41
N GLU A 754 32.12 -13.34 -17.94
CA GLU A 754 33.06 -14.23 -17.23
C GLU A 754 33.80 -13.48 -16.13
N GLU A 755 34.32 -12.28 -16.43
CA GLU A 755 34.95 -11.42 -15.42
C GLU A 755 33.94 -11.04 -14.34
N ALA A 756 32.73 -10.64 -14.75
CA ALA A 756 31.64 -10.34 -13.83
C ALA A 756 31.33 -11.52 -12.90
N ARG A 757 31.23 -12.73 -13.46
CA ARG A 757 30.97 -13.95 -12.66
C ARG A 757 32.07 -14.18 -11.63
N HIS A 758 33.33 -14.08 -12.04
CA HIS A 758 34.47 -14.28 -11.15
C HIS A 758 34.48 -13.29 -9.98
N MET A 759 34.11 -12.03 -10.23
CA MET A 759 33.98 -11.01 -9.18
C MET A 759 32.90 -11.40 -8.14
N LEU A 760 31.76 -11.92 -8.59
CA LEU A 760 30.66 -12.33 -7.71
C LEU A 760 31.00 -13.60 -6.90
N GLU A 761 31.61 -14.60 -7.53
CA GLU A 761 32.07 -15.81 -6.85
C GLU A 761 33.11 -15.47 -5.77
N LYS A 762 34.03 -14.55 -6.07
CA LYS A 762 34.98 -14.03 -5.09
C LYS A 762 34.27 -13.33 -3.93
N ALA A 763 33.27 -12.49 -4.22
CA ALA A 763 32.54 -11.75 -3.20
C ALA A 763 31.74 -12.63 -2.23
N MET A 764 31.23 -13.77 -2.71
CA MET A 764 30.66 -14.80 -1.82
C MET A 764 31.75 -15.45 -0.97
N LYS A 765 32.86 -15.86 -1.60
CA LYS A 765 33.95 -16.60 -0.93
C LYS A 765 34.69 -15.80 0.14
N ASP A 766 34.90 -14.50 -0.09
CA ASP A 766 35.61 -13.62 0.86
C ASP A 766 34.69 -12.98 1.91
N GLY A 767 33.38 -13.26 1.85
CA GLY A 767 32.38 -12.78 2.80
C GLY A 767 31.94 -11.33 2.58
N SER A 768 32.43 -10.64 1.56
CA SER A 768 32.02 -9.25 1.28
C SER A 768 30.53 -9.14 0.91
N ALA A 769 29.97 -10.12 0.21
CA ALA A 769 28.54 -10.15 -0.11
C ALA A 769 27.67 -10.24 1.17
N LEU A 770 28.07 -11.10 2.12
CA LEU A 770 27.39 -11.25 3.41
C LEU A 770 27.50 -9.97 4.26
N GLN A 771 28.66 -9.32 4.25
CA GLN A 771 28.88 -8.06 4.97
C GLN A 771 28.05 -6.90 4.38
N THR A 772 27.88 -6.86 3.06
CA THR A 772 26.97 -5.91 2.40
C THR A 772 25.52 -6.18 2.81
N PHE A 773 25.11 -7.45 2.97
CA PHE A 773 23.77 -7.78 3.44
C PHE A 773 23.51 -7.28 4.87
N LYS A 774 24.46 -7.44 5.80
CA LYS A 774 24.39 -6.84 7.15
C LYS A 774 24.24 -5.32 7.09
N THR A 775 25.06 -4.67 6.26
CA THR A 775 25.03 -3.21 6.08
C THR A 775 23.68 -2.75 5.55
N PHE A 776 23.14 -3.46 4.55
CA PHE A 776 21.82 -3.22 3.97
C PHE A 776 20.70 -3.34 5.02
N LEU A 777 20.67 -4.42 5.81
CA LEU A 777 19.66 -4.61 6.85
C LEU A 777 19.72 -3.49 7.89
N ALA A 778 20.92 -3.20 8.43
CA ALA A 778 21.10 -2.16 9.44
C ALA A 778 20.74 -0.77 8.92
N ALA A 779 21.05 -0.46 7.66
CA ALA A 779 20.79 0.84 7.07
C ALA A 779 19.30 1.14 6.88
N GLN A 780 18.45 0.11 6.86
CA GLN A 780 16.99 0.22 6.85
C GLN A 780 16.37 -0.25 8.18
N GLY A 781 17.09 -0.08 9.29
CA GLY A 781 16.58 -0.29 10.65
C GLY A 781 16.47 -1.74 11.12
N GLY A 782 16.81 -2.71 10.26
CA GLY A 782 16.77 -4.13 10.61
C GLY A 782 17.91 -4.54 11.55
N ASP A 783 17.63 -5.51 12.44
CA ASP A 783 18.64 -6.14 13.28
C ASP A 783 19.61 -7.00 12.43
N ALA A 784 20.77 -6.44 12.09
CA ALA A 784 21.78 -7.14 11.30
C ALA A 784 22.39 -8.35 12.01
N SER A 785 22.20 -8.50 13.33
CA SER A 785 22.74 -9.65 14.06
C SER A 785 22.05 -10.97 13.69
N VAL A 786 20.89 -10.93 13.00
CA VAL A 786 20.24 -12.12 12.43
C VAL A 786 21.10 -12.82 11.37
N VAL A 787 22.06 -12.11 10.75
CA VAL A 787 22.96 -12.69 9.74
C VAL A 787 24.00 -13.61 10.39
N ASP A 788 24.43 -13.26 11.60
CA ASP A 788 25.34 -14.07 12.41
C ASP A 788 24.60 -15.17 13.15
N ASP A 789 23.39 -14.87 13.62
CA ASP A 789 22.52 -15.80 14.33
C ASP A 789 21.10 -15.80 13.75
N PRO A 790 20.84 -16.62 12.70
CA PRO A 790 19.53 -16.71 12.07
C PRO A 790 18.42 -17.23 13.00
N SER A 791 18.73 -17.75 14.19
CA SER A 791 17.73 -18.20 15.16
C SER A 791 16.91 -17.03 15.74
N LYS A 792 17.39 -15.79 15.59
CA LYS A 792 16.69 -14.56 15.96
C LYS A 792 15.56 -14.19 15.00
N LEU A 793 15.51 -14.80 13.80
CA LEU A 793 14.37 -14.67 12.91
C LEU A 793 13.14 -15.37 13.53
N PRO A 794 11.91 -14.96 13.17
CA PRO A 794 10.68 -15.62 13.64
C PRO A 794 10.73 -17.14 13.44
N GLN A 795 10.48 -17.90 14.51
CA GLN A 795 10.49 -19.37 14.51
C GLN A 795 9.06 -19.92 14.66
N ALA A 796 8.72 -20.94 13.87
CA ALA A 796 7.45 -21.64 14.00
C ALA A 796 7.47 -22.60 15.20
N LYS A 797 6.30 -22.80 15.82
CA LYS A 797 6.15 -23.64 17.02
C LYS A 797 6.36 -25.13 16.73
N TYR A 798 5.95 -25.59 15.54
CA TYR A 798 6.00 -27.00 15.14
C TYR A 798 6.78 -27.15 13.85
N VAL A 799 7.61 -28.20 13.79
CA VAL A 799 8.25 -28.69 12.57
C VAL A 799 7.77 -30.12 12.35
N ILE A 800 7.06 -30.35 11.25
CA ILE A 800 6.40 -31.63 10.95
C ILE A 800 6.96 -32.14 9.62
N GLU A 801 7.54 -33.33 9.62
CA GLU A 801 8.09 -33.95 8.42
C GLU A 801 6.98 -34.59 7.57
N LEU A 802 7.10 -34.49 6.25
CA LEU A 802 6.25 -35.13 5.26
C LEU A 802 7.03 -36.27 4.61
N GLU A 803 6.81 -37.50 5.07
CA GLU A 803 7.54 -38.68 4.60
C GLU A 803 7.04 -39.20 3.24
N ALA A 804 7.96 -39.70 2.43
CA ALA A 804 7.66 -40.38 1.18
C ALA A 804 6.89 -41.69 1.43
N LYS A 805 5.84 -41.94 0.63
CA LYS A 805 4.98 -43.14 0.78
C LYS A 805 5.57 -44.39 0.12
N GLU A 806 6.54 -44.21 -0.77
CA GLU A 806 7.15 -45.25 -1.59
C GLU A 806 8.60 -44.89 -1.96
N ASP A 807 9.37 -45.88 -2.38
CA ASP A 807 10.73 -45.71 -2.90
C ASP A 807 10.66 -45.22 -4.35
N GLY A 808 11.63 -44.40 -4.76
CA GLY A 808 11.76 -44.00 -6.16
C GLY A 808 12.56 -42.71 -6.36
N TYR A 809 12.17 -41.93 -7.35
CA TYR A 809 12.76 -40.64 -7.71
C TYR A 809 11.67 -39.58 -7.78
N VAL A 810 11.91 -38.40 -7.23
CA VAL A 810 10.94 -37.30 -7.33
C VAL A 810 10.82 -36.88 -8.79
N SER A 811 9.66 -37.09 -9.40
CA SER A 811 9.42 -36.84 -10.81
C SER A 811 8.81 -35.48 -11.08
N GLU A 812 8.08 -34.93 -10.11
CA GLU A 812 7.38 -33.65 -10.25
C GLU A 812 7.16 -33.01 -8.88
N ILE A 813 7.36 -31.69 -8.80
CA ILE A 813 6.98 -30.85 -7.65
C ILE A 813 6.23 -29.65 -8.22
N VAL A 814 4.90 -29.65 -8.17
CA VAL A 814 4.10 -28.60 -8.79
C VAL A 814 4.19 -27.30 -7.97
N ALA A 815 5.02 -26.36 -8.44
CA ALA A 815 5.41 -25.19 -7.65
C ALA A 815 4.22 -24.36 -7.12
N ASP A 816 3.24 -24.00 -7.95
CA ASP A 816 2.10 -23.17 -7.52
C ASP A 816 1.24 -23.82 -6.43
N ALA A 817 1.06 -25.13 -6.50
CA ALA A 817 0.34 -25.90 -5.50
C ALA A 817 1.12 -26.02 -4.18
N VAL A 818 2.45 -26.21 -4.25
CA VAL A 818 3.32 -26.20 -3.06
C VAL A 818 3.35 -24.81 -2.41
N GLY A 819 3.41 -23.74 -3.21
CA GLY A 819 3.26 -22.38 -2.70
C GLY A 819 1.90 -22.18 -2.04
N THR A 820 0.81 -22.65 -2.65
CA THR A 820 -0.54 -22.59 -2.04
C THR A 820 -0.58 -23.33 -0.70
N ALA A 821 0.11 -24.46 -0.57
CA ALA A 821 0.24 -25.17 0.70
C ALA A 821 0.98 -24.33 1.77
N ALA A 822 2.02 -23.58 1.39
CA ALA A 822 2.67 -22.62 2.29
C ALA A 822 1.74 -21.45 2.67
N MET A 823 0.94 -20.94 1.73
CA MET A 823 -0.08 -19.93 2.01
C MET A 823 -1.13 -20.41 3.02
N TRP A 824 -1.56 -21.68 2.94
CA TRP A 824 -2.50 -22.27 3.90
C TRP A 824 -1.93 -22.37 5.32
N LEU A 825 -0.61 -22.39 5.47
CA LEU A 825 0.05 -22.29 6.78
C LEU A 825 0.06 -20.85 7.33
N GLY A 826 -0.09 -19.84 6.47
CA GLY A 826 -0.02 -18.43 6.81
C GLY A 826 1.15 -17.67 6.16
N ALA A 827 1.97 -18.32 5.31
CA ALA A 827 3.17 -17.72 4.73
C ALA A 827 2.88 -16.69 3.61
N GLY A 828 1.64 -16.61 3.14
CA GLY A 828 1.20 -15.74 2.05
C GLY A 828 -0.17 -15.13 2.31
N ARG A 829 -0.62 -14.25 1.41
CA ARG A 829 -1.89 -13.52 1.55
C ARG A 829 -2.98 -14.07 0.63
N ALA A 830 -4.12 -14.47 1.20
CA ALA A 830 -5.32 -14.76 0.43
C ALA A 830 -5.95 -13.46 -0.13
N THR A 831 -5.94 -12.38 0.64
CA THR A 831 -6.40 -11.04 0.25
C THR A 831 -5.37 -9.99 0.65
N LYS A 832 -5.45 -8.79 0.07
CA LYS A 832 -4.49 -7.71 0.34
C LYS A 832 -4.41 -7.31 1.82
N GLU A 833 -5.50 -7.47 2.57
CA GLU A 833 -5.63 -7.15 3.98
C GLU A 833 -5.23 -8.32 4.91
N SER A 834 -4.94 -9.50 4.36
CA SER A 834 -4.57 -10.68 5.14
C SER A 834 -3.24 -10.44 5.88
N THR A 835 -3.20 -10.80 7.16
CA THR A 835 -1.96 -10.85 7.95
C THR A 835 -1.15 -12.07 7.57
N ILE A 836 0.17 -11.91 7.45
CA ILE A 836 1.12 -13.00 7.19
C ILE A 836 1.72 -13.45 8.51
N ASP A 837 1.87 -14.75 8.68
CA ASP A 837 2.76 -15.34 9.67
C ASP A 837 4.15 -15.51 9.05
N LEU A 838 5.11 -14.73 9.54
CA LEU A 838 6.45 -14.66 8.94
C LEU A 838 7.32 -15.90 9.27
N ALA A 839 6.92 -16.68 10.27
CA ALA A 839 7.69 -17.82 10.77
C ALA A 839 7.37 -19.15 10.08
N VAL A 840 6.17 -19.27 9.49
CA VAL A 840 5.68 -20.51 8.88
C VAL A 840 6.09 -20.64 7.41
N GLY A 841 6.02 -21.86 6.90
CA GLY A 841 6.34 -22.17 5.52
C GLY A 841 6.79 -23.61 5.33
N LEU A 842 7.50 -23.87 4.25
CA LEU A 842 7.98 -25.19 3.86
C LEU A 842 9.49 -25.15 3.60
N VAL A 843 10.19 -26.23 3.91
CA VAL A 843 11.57 -26.46 3.47
C VAL A 843 11.60 -27.81 2.76
N LEU A 844 11.77 -27.80 1.45
CA LEU A 844 11.94 -29.01 0.65
C LEU A 844 13.21 -29.74 1.08
N ARG A 845 13.16 -31.07 1.10
CA ARG A 845 14.32 -31.94 1.34
C ARG A 845 14.83 -32.60 0.07
N LYS A 846 14.02 -32.57 -0.99
CA LYS A 846 14.27 -33.20 -2.29
C LYS A 846 13.83 -32.25 -3.41
N LYS A 847 14.55 -32.28 -4.53
CA LYS A 847 14.21 -31.64 -5.80
C LYS A 847 13.83 -32.71 -6.84
N VAL A 848 13.26 -32.28 -7.96
CA VAL A 848 12.98 -33.16 -9.10
C VAL A 848 14.28 -33.79 -9.61
N GLY A 849 14.29 -35.12 -9.72
CA GLY A 849 15.45 -35.94 -10.07
C GLY A 849 16.10 -36.65 -8.89
N ASP A 850 15.83 -36.22 -7.65
CA ASP A 850 16.43 -36.83 -6.46
C ASP A 850 15.83 -38.20 -6.15
N ALA A 851 16.68 -39.14 -5.73
CA ALA A 851 16.25 -40.40 -5.17
C ALA A 851 15.68 -40.23 -3.75
N VAL A 852 14.64 -41.00 -3.43
CA VAL A 852 13.98 -41.00 -2.12
C VAL A 852 13.56 -42.41 -1.72
N LYS A 853 13.69 -42.72 -0.42
CA LYS A 853 13.17 -43.96 0.17
C LYS A 853 11.85 -43.72 0.91
N LYS A 854 10.99 -44.73 0.97
CA LYS A 854 9.79 -44.75 1.80
C LYS A 854 10.16 -44.44 3.26
N GLY A 855 9.47 -43.47 3.84
CA GLY A 855 9.74 -42.97 5.20
C GLY A 855 10.79 -41.85 5.26
N GLU A 856 11.52 -41.56 4.17
CA GLU A 856 12.41 -40.40 4.09
C GLU A 856 11.59 -39.12 3.89
N SER A 857 11.98 -38.02 4.54
CA SER A 857 11.24 -36.76 4.42
C SER A 857 11.41 -36.12 3.04
N LEU A 858 10.30 -35.74 2.43
CA LEU A 858 10.22 -34.93 1.22
C LEU A 858 10.23 -33.43 1.55
N VAL A 859 9.57 -33.04 2.65
CA VAL A 859 9.35 -31.64 3.04
C VAL A 859 9.28 -31.54 4.56
N ALA A 860 9.99 -30.56 5.14
CA ALA A 860 9.76 -30.12 6.50
C ALA A 860 8.74 -28.98 6.52
N ILE A 861 7.64 -29.17 7.25
CA ILE A 861 6.52 -28.22 7.34
C ILE A 861 6.66 -27.41 8.64
N TYR A 862 6.86 -26.10 8.53
CA TYR A 862 6.96 -25.18 9.66
C TYR A 862 5.60 -24.55 9.90
N SER A 863 4.99 -24.81 11.07
CA SER A 863 3.63 -24.39 11.38
C SER A 863 3.47 -23.87 12.81
N ASN A 864 2.52 -22.94 12.99
CA ASN A 864 2.05 -22.50 14.30
C ASN A 864 0.74 -23.19 14.73
N ARG A 865 0.24 -24.16 13.94
CA ARG A 865 -0.89 -25.04 14.29
C ARG A 865 -0.50 -26.52 14.17
N GLU A 866 -1.05 -27.37 15.03
CA GLU A 866 -0.78 -28.82 14.99
C GLU A 866 -1.55 -29.54 13.87
N GLN A 867 -2.80 -29.14 13.62
CA GLN A 867 -3.65 -29.74 12.60
C GLN A 867 -3.32 -29.15 11.23
N ILE A 868 -2.63 -29.94 10.41
CA ILE A 868 -2.16 -29.57 9.06
C ILE A 868 -2.44 -30.65 8.00
N ASP A 869 -3.46 -31.49 8.23
CA ASP A 869 -3.80 -32.59 7.31
C ASP A 869 -4.16 -32.09 5.91
N ASP A 870 -4.80 -30.93 5.83
CA ASP A 870 -5.09 -30.20 4.60
C ASP A 870 -3.81 -29.86 3.80
N VAL A 871 -2.79 -29.34 4.48
CA VAL A 871 -1.48 -29.01 3.89
C VAL A 871 -0.75 -30.28 3.46
N LYS A 872 -0.73 -31.33 4.31
CA LYS A 872 -0.10 -32.62 3.97
C LYS A 872 -0.75 -33.25 2.74
N GLN A 873 -2.07 -33.26 2.68
CA GLN A 873 -2.80 -33.77 1.53
C GLN A 873 -2.45 -33.00 0.27
N LYS A 874 -2.45 -31.66 0.33
CA LYS A 874 -2.09 -30.80 -0.80
C LYS A 874 -0.68 -31.09 -1.32
N LEU A 875 0.29 -31.33 -0.43
CA LEU A 875 1.66 -31.67 -0.82
C LEU A 875 1.75 -33.06 -1.45
N TYR A 876 1.08 -34.08 -0.89
CA TYR A 876 1.06 -35.42 -1.50
C TYR A 876 0.41 -35.45 -2.88
N GLU A 877 -0.59 -34.61 -3.14
CA GLU A 877 -1.23 -34.50 -4.45
C GLU A 877 -0.32 -33.87 -5.51
N ASN A 878 0.73 -33.14 -5.09
CA ASN A 878 1.54 -32.27 -5.96
C ASN A 878 3.05 -32.55 -5.92
N ILE A 879 3.47 -33.56 -5.16
CA ILE A 879 4.82 -34.14 -5.19
C ILE A 879 4.69 -35.59 -5.66
N ARG A 880 5.21 -35.90 -6.85
CA ARG A 880 5.08 -37.22 -7.46
C ARG A 880 6.42 -37.97 -7.43
N ILE A 881 6.33 -39.28 -7.22
CA ILE A 881 7.47 -40.19 -7.23
C ILE A 881 7.31 -41.15 -8.42
N SER A 882 8.41 -41.37 -9.13
CA SER A 882 8.53 -42.33 -10.23
C SER A 882 9.43 -43.48 -9.81
N ALA A 883 9.13 -44.69 -10.28
CA ALA A 883 9.98 -45.86 -10.06
C ALA A 883 11.32 -45.79 -10.85
N THR A 884 11.35 -45.02 -11.95
CA THR A 884 12.55 -44.86 -12.79
C THR A 884 13.19 -43.48 -12.59
N PRO A 885 14.52 -43.36 -12.74
CA PRO A 885 15.22 -42.08 -12.68
C PRO A 885 14.60 -41.04 -13.63
N VAL A 886 14.50 -39.80 -13.16
CA VAL A 886 13.98 -38.65 -13.92
C VAL A 886 15.09 -37.61 -14.03
N GLN A 887 15.21 -36.97 -15.18
CA GLN A 887 16.18 -35.89 -15.39
C GLN A 887 15.68 -34.61 -14.71
N ALA A 888 16.56 -33.94 -13.96
CA ALA A 888 16.26 -32.64 -13.38
C ALA A 888 15.96 -31.61 -14.49
N PRO A 889 15.02 -30.68 -14.28
CA PRO A 889 14.69 -29.66 -15.27
C PRO A 889 15.85 -28.69 -15.49
N THR A 890 15.96 -28.17 -16.71
CA THR A 890 16.94 -27.13 -17.05
C THR A 890 16.61 -25.84 -16.33
N LEU A 891 17.55 -25.31 -15.53
CA LEU A 891 17.33 -24.08 -14.77
C LEU A 891 17.23 -22.81 -15.64
N ILE A 892 18.09 -22.67 -16.66
CA ILE A 892 18.14 -21.50 -17.55
C ILE A 892 17.85 -21.94 -18.97
N TYR A 893 16.71 -21.51 -19.51
CA TYR A 893 16.25 -21.91 -20.85
C TYR A 893 16.80 -21.01 -21.95
N ASP A 894 16.90 -19.70 -21.71
CA ASP A 894 17.29 -18.73 -22.74
C ASP A 894 17.83 -17.43 -22.14
N LYS A 895 18.56 -16.67 -22.97
CA LYS A 895 19.08 -15.33 -22.66
C LYS A 895 18.77 -14.40 -23.83
N ILE A 896 18.07 -13.31 -23.57
CA ILE A 896 17.62 -12.34 -24.57
C ILE A 896 18.25 -10.98 -24.24
N SER A 897 18.85 -10.32 -25.23
CA SER A 897 19.57 -9.04 -25.07
C SER A 897 19.16 -8.02 -26.11
#